data_AF-A0A4P6FUR8-F1
#
_entry.id   AF-A0A4P6FUR8-F1
#
_cell.length_a   1.000
_cell.length_b   1.000
_cell.length_c   1.000
_cell.angle_alpha   90.00
_cell.angle_beta   90.00
_cell.angle_gamma   90.00
#
_symmetry.space_group_name_H-M   'P 1'
#
loop_
_entity.id
_entity.type
_entity.pdbx_description
1 polymer ?
#
loop_
_entity_poly.entity_id
_entity_poly.type
_entity_poly.pdbx_seq_one_letter_code
_entity_poly.pdbx_strand_id
1 'polypeptide(L)'
;MTDNLLWEDALNNASVLQIAELAAVVPVTMVNASISKPLARLGSVMEVATRESGLLLTKKEIVNLRKYEALGLQLPYTLQAVIDYLRFGEGEDGGNGLTAEDFLQTFSITRKHAMKWSDIRSRVMLTSEHLKVFGTRMGNYGIQMAKFEDELAASGVLKKHDIKTIEDLDKLKRDLRDEFPDLSLGEDTIVNFKYVLNEIKKDIAGNLKNVEQIKVDLDSFGNELRLTVHPEIKHRLALISTNRYPQDVKDLDTETSRLSVQIAEKSTQYKALVEKSLGSAAALNIFGLGMAIYYGVEAEAIRKERDALEEALNRALAVLGNKNQTLARLKVVELKLQNLDFAAVHADVATKNLRHTWNVLHLYISNSYEVAGNITDAMRFRIFNLHFANVVNPWKDIVNDARSLNEIFKEADEEYIGGMTARKGSVMGVLTGNTYPVADSLLMKTSLSKMNTELTTASAIFTRQQYLPALKDTCVQLVRSVDSCAEKLTDAALKSSNELKTNRQMLMAVEADLASEIEGENNIDNIEDLLQERNSQLKKAIVKTVEMTKEIRKKVHEVSSGFDKATTMGYIAGLEKDKESHLKMIEQLQVALSQSQSEKKTISDAIEAIEKAGIEKIGKDVALTIDKLLELGMKPTELELVKFAIETVKKAIEDIGAGLRFIDMIRGSDAVQAKIDGFLNRIQSEKSKQTAADEKVKFIQAAHLIEDQRSVYVAEYQKAVESFELFVMSMEFDKFSDGTDYSAAFQKEAAMVINYLSPLSRP
;
A
#
# COMPACT_ATOMS: atom_id res chain seq x y z
N MET A 1 11.71 -21.40 -21.45
CA MET A 1 12.44 -20.13 -21.60
C MET A 1 13.06 -19.82 -20.26
N THR A 2 14.32 -19.43 -20.21
CA THR A 2 15.10 -19.25 -18.96
C THR A 2 14.58 -18.05 -18.17
N ASP A 3 14.32 -18.25 -16.86
CA ASP A 3 13.78 -17.24 -15.93
C ASP A 3 14.51 -15.90 -15.94
N ASN A 4 15.79 -15.86 -16.35
CA ASN A 4 16.56 -14.60 -16.46
C ASN A 4 15.95 -13.58 -17.42
N LEU A 5 15.25 -14.01 -18.49
CA LEU A 5 14.66 -13.07 -19.46
C LEU A 5 13.38 -12.39 -18.94
N LEU A 6 12.64 -13.04 -18.03
CA LEU A 6 11.44 -12.47 -17.41
C LEU A 6 11.75 -11.34 -16.43
N TRP A 7 12.89 -11.41 -15.75
CA TRP A 7 13.33 -10.40 -14.78
C TRP A 7 14.03 -9.22 -15.44
N GLU A 8 14.81 -9.45 -16.51
CA GLU A 8 15.44 -8.37 -17.29
C GLU A 8 14.38 -7.48 -17.96
N ASP A 9 13.31 -8.06 -18.51
CA ASP A 9 12.21 -7.29 -19.10
C ASP A 9 11.36 -6.55 -18.07
N ALA A 10 11.20 -7.08 -16.85
CA ALA A 10 10.46 -6.42 -15.76
C ALA A 10 11.25 -5.28 -15.07
N LEU A 11 12.57 -5.27 -15.19
CA LEU A 11 13.48 -4.28 -14.60
C LEU A 11 13.89 -3.17 -15.57
N ASN A 12 13.69 -3.37 -16.87
CA ASN A 12 13.92 -2.35 -17.89
C ASN A 12 12.93 -1.19 -17.70
N ASN A 13 13.45 0.02 -17.42
CA ASN A 13 12.71 1.25 -17.12
C ASN A 13 11.89 1.27 -15.82
N ALA A 14 12.12 0.36 -14.88
CA ALA A 14 11.43 0.37 -13.58
C ALA A 14 11.95 1.51 -12.68
N SER A 15 11.04 2.26 -12.07
CA SER A 15 11.39 3.28 -11.06
C SER A 15 11.94 2.64 -9.78
N VAL A 16 12.70 3.41 -8.99
CA VAL A 16 13.24 2.97 -7.67
C VAL A 16 12.14 2.42 -6.76
N LEU A 17 10.92 2.97 -6.86
CA LEU A 17 9.75 2.55 -6.09
C LEU A 17 9.19 1.19 -6.59
N GLN A 18 9.14 0.97 -7.91
CA GLN A 18 8.75 -0.32 -8.50
C GLN A 18 9.77 -1.42 -8.20
N ILE A 19 11.07 -1.09 -8.21
CA ILE A 19 12.14 -2.03 -7.83
C ILE A 19 12.04 -2.37 -6.34
N ALA A 20 11.69 -1.41 -5.47
CA ALA A 20 11.47 -1.65 -4.04
C ALA A 20 10.21 -2.48 -3.76
N GLU A 21 9.10 -2.23 -4.45
CA GLU A 21 7.88 -3.05 -4.37
C GLU A 21 8.14 -4.48 -4.86
N LEU A 22 8.85 -4.65 -5.98
CA LEU A 22 9.25 -5.98 -6.48
C LEU A 22 10.21 -6.68 -5.50
N ALA A 23 11.18 -5.96 -4.93
CA ALA A 23 12.13 -6.47 -3.93
C ALA A 23 11.51 -6.75 -2.56
N ALA A 24 10.33 -6.19 -2.25
CA ALA A 24 9.54 -6.54 -1.07
C ALA A 24 8.74 -7.84 -1.27
N VAL A 25 8.34 -8.14 -2.50
CA VAL A 25 7.59 -9.36 -2.88
C VAL A 25 8.50 -10.56 -3.13
N VAL A 26 9.71 -10.35 -3.66
CA VAL A 26 10.68 -11.43 -3.99
C VAL A 26 11.11 -12.30 -2.80
N PRO A 27 11.35 -11.77 -1.57
CA PRO A 27 11.62 -12.61 -0.41
C PRO A 27 10.44 -13.53 -0.07
N VAL A 28 9.21 -13.08 -0.26
CA VAL A 28 7.99 -13.85 0.00
C VAL A 28 7.83 -14.98 -1.03
N THR A 29 8.15 -14.73 -2.31
CA THR A 29 8.15 -15.77 -3.35
C THR A 29 9.26 -16.81 -3.14
N MET A 30 10.43 -16.40 -2.65
CA MET A 30 11.52 -17.32 -2.29
C MET A 30 11.25 -18.11 -1.00
N VAL A 31 10.50 -17.55 -0.04
CA VAL A 31 10.10 -18.21 1.21
C VAL A 31 9.00 -19.24 0.96
N ASN A 32 8.02 -18.96 0.10
CA ASN A 32 6.92 -19.87 -0.23
C ASN A 32 7.38 -21.15 -0.95
N ALA A 33 8.46 -21.08 -1.73
CA ALA A 33 9.00 -22.23 -2.45
C ALA A 33 9.92 -23.14 -1.61
N SER A 34 10.38 -22.69 -0.43
CA SER A 34 11.38 -23.43 0.37
C SER A 34 10.78 -24.34 1.47
N ILE A 35 9.49 -24.70 1.38
CA ILE A 35 8.77 -25.47 2.42
C ILE A 35 8.31 -26.86 1.90
N SER A 36 8.76 -27.31 0.73
CA SER A 36 8.58 -28.71 0.32
C SER A 36 9.57 -29.61 1.08
N LYS A 37 9.03 -30.62 1.79
CA LYS A 37 9.77 -31.57 2.64
C LYS A 37 10.94 -32.29 1.92
N PRO A 38 11.97 -32.76 2.64
CA PRO A 38 13.14 -33.41 2.05
C PRO A 38 12.81 -34.81 1.52
N LEU A 39 13.18 -35.07 0.27
CA LEU A 39 13.39 -36.42 -0.23
C LEU A 39 14.73 -36.92 0.29
N ALA A 40 14.72 -38.03 1.03
CA ALA A 40 15.93 -38.73 1.41
C ALA A 40 16.66 -39.23 0.14
N ARG A 41 17.85 -38.68 -0.13
CA ARG A 41 18.86 -39.36 -0.94
C ARG A 41 20.15 -39.48 -0.13
N LEU A 42 20.67 -40.71 -0.17
CA LEU A 42 21.89 -41.19 0.49
C LEU A 42 23.09 -40.24 0.28
N GLY A 43 23.77 -39.92 1.39
CA GLY A 43 25.22 -39.72 1.42
C GLY A 43 25.75 -38.32 1.11
N SER A 44 25.74 -37.42 2.10
CA SER A 44 26.90 -36.61 2.56
C SER A 44 26.40 -35.53 3.51
N VAL A 45 27.00 -35.49 4.71
CA VAL A 45 26.61 -34.58 5.79
C VAL A 45 27.14 -33.19 5.46
N MET A 46 26.24 -32.33 4.99
CA MET A 46 26.31 -30.89 5.26
C MET A 46 25.20 -30.62 6.26
N GLU A 47 25.57 -30.18 7.46
CA GLU A 47 24.64 -29.80 8.52
C GLU A 47 23.90 -28.53 8.08
N VAL A 48 22.90 -28.72 7.23
CA VAL A 48 21.87 -27.73 6.96
C VAL A 48 21.12 -27.60 8.27
N ALA A 49 21.21 -26.44 8.92
CA ALA A 49 20.28 -26.07 9.98
C ALA A 49 18.87 -26.21 9.41
N THR A 50 18.26 -27.36 9.68
CA THR A 50 16.94 -27.71 9.22
C THR A 50 15.98 -26.81 9.98
N ARG A 51 15.12 -26.09 9.26
CA ARG A 51 14.10 -25.22 9.85
C ARG A 51 13.18 -26.06 10.72
N GLU A 52 13.27 -25.91 12.04
CA GLU A 52 12.56 -26.76 13.00
C GLU A 52 11.11 -26.33 13.30
N SER A 53 10.56 -25.28 12.70
CA SER A 53 9.17 -24.87 12.98
C SER A 53 8.42 -24.41 11.74
N GLY A 54 7.19 -24.89 11.55
CA GLY A 54 6.29 -24.58 10.43
C GLY A 54 5.72 -23.16 10.45
N LEU A 55 6.33 -22.23 11.19
CA LEU A 55 5.91 -20.84 11.30
C LEU A 55 6.33 -20.01 10.08
N LEU A 56 5.38 -19.25 9.51
CA LEU A 56 5.66 -18.26 8.47
C LEU A 56 6.31 -16.99 9.04
N LEU A 57 6.00 -16.67 10.29
CA LEU A 57 6.52 -15.49 10.97
C LEU A 57 8.02 -15.63 11.24
N THR A 58 8.80 -14.60 10.93
CA THR A 58 10.26 -14.59 11.15
C THR A 58 10.70 -13.52 12.14
N LYS A 59 11.90 -13.70 12.70
CA LYS A 59 12.59 -12.67 13.51
C LYS A 59 12.65 -11.31 12.80
N LYS A 60 13.02 -11.32 11.52
CA LYS A 60 13.13 -10.10 10.70
C LYS A 60 11.79 -9.36 10.59
N GLU A 61 10.68 -10.09 10.51
CA GLU A 61 9.34 -9.52 10.44
C GLU A 61 8.94 -8.83 11.75
N ILE A 62 9.26 -9.42 12.90
CA ILE A 62 9.07 -8.77 14.21
C ILE A 62 9.96 -7.52 14.34
N VAL A 63 11.21 -7.58 13.90
CA VAL A 63 12.09 -6.40 13.84
C VAL A 63 11.50 -5.31 12.95
N ASN A 64 10.91 -5.67 11.81
CA ASN A 64 10.26 -4.70 10.92
C ASN A 64 9.02 -4.04 11.55
N LEU A 65 8.21 -4.79 12.30
CA LEU A 65 7.11 -4.22 13.08
C LEU A 65 7.61 -3.21 14.13
N ARG A 66 8.71 -3.52 14.83
CA ARG A 66 9.34 -2.57 15.77
C ARG A 66 9.90 -1.33 15.05
N LYS A 67 10.44 -1.47 13.84
CA LYS A 67 10.90 -0.32 13.04
C LYS A 67 9.74 0.59 12.66
N TYR A 68 8.63 0.00 12.21
CA TYR A 68 7.40 0.75 11.91
C TYR A 68 6.87 1.47 13.16
N GLU A 69 6.77 0.76 14.29
CA GLU A 69 6.37 1.36 15.57
C GLU A 69 7.26 2.55 15.94
N ALA A 70 8.58 2.37 15.91
CA ALA A 70 9.54 3.42 16.25
C ALA A 70 9.41 4.65 15.33
N LEU A 71 9.28 4.44 14.01
CA LEU A 71 9.09 5.55 13.06
C LEU A 71 7.74 6.26 13.28
N GLY A 72 6.65 5.51 13.47
CA GLY A 72 5.33 6.07 13.75
C GLY A 72 5.29 6.87 15.06
N LEU A 73 5.98 6.39 16.10
CA LEU A 73 6.12 7.07 17.38
C LEU A 73 7.10 8.25 17.37
N GLN A 74 7.84 8.49 16.28
CA GLN A 74 8.65 9.69 16.11
C GLN A 74 7.90 10.82 15.40
N LEU A 75 6.74 10.53 14.81
CA LEU A 75 5.97 11.54 14.08
C LEU A 75 5.41 12.62 15.03
N PRO A 76 5.50 13.91 14.63
CA PRO A 76 4.89 15.00 15.39
C PRO A 76 3.37 14.88 15.37
N TYR A 77 2.73 15.23 16.49
CA TYR A 77 1.29 15.01 16.71
C TYR A 77 0.54 16.26 17.19
N THR A 78 1.19 17.42 17.16
CA THR A 78 0.56 18.72 17.41
C THR A 78 0.80 19.61 16.21
N LEU A 79 -0.14 20.51 15.90
CA LEU A 79 -0.03 21.39 14.73
C LEU A 79 1.28 22.19 14.74
N GLN A 80 1.66 22.76 15.89
CA GLN A 80 2.92 23.50 16.02
C GLN A 80 4.15 22.63 15.73
N ALA A 81 4.19 21.40 16.25
CA ALA A 81 5.32 20.50 15.99
C ALA A 81 5.39 20.09 14.51
N VAL A 82 4.24 20.01 13.82
CA VAL A 82 4.20 19.76 12.37
C VAL A 82 4.70 20.98 11.59
N ILE A 83 4.26 22.20 11.95
CA ILE A 83 4.78 23.44 11.35
C ILE A 83 6.30 23.53 11.51
N ASP A 84 6.81 23.28 12.72
CA ASP A 84 8.24 23.31 13.06
C ASP A 84 9.04 22.20 12.36
N TYR A 85 8.38 21.10 12.00
CA TYR A 85 8.96 19.98 11.26
C TYR A 85 9.01 20.25 9.75
N LEU A 86 7.95 20.83 9.19
CA LEU A 86 7.83 21.15 7.76
C LEU A 86 8.70 22.36 7.38
N ARG A 87 8.70 23.42 8.20
CA ARG A 87 9.49 24.66 8.00
C ARG A 87 9.40 25.20 6.57
N PHE A 88 8.18 25.31 6.05
CA PHE A 88 7.94 25.92 4.74
C PHE A 88 8.40 27.38 4.72
N GLY A 89 8.61 27.91 3.51
CA GLY A 89 8.96 29.30 3.31
C GLY A 89 7.84 30.23 3.73
N GLU A 90 8.16 31.50 3.98
CA GLU A 90 7.15 32.48 4.41
C GLU A 90 6.06 32.65 3.33
N GLY A 91 4.79 32.59 3.77
CA GLY A 91 3.63 32.68 2.87
C GLY A 91 3.33 31.40 2.08
N GLU A 92 4.07 30.32 2.29
CA GLU A 92 3.85 29.02 1.64
C GLU A 92 3.24 28.00 2.61
N ASP A 93 2.24 27.25 2.16
CA ASP A 93 1.55 26.21 2.92
C ASP A 93 1.75 24.80 2.34
N GLY A 94 2.52 24.66 1.25
CA GLY A 94 2.74 23.40 0.55
C GLY A 94 1.67 23.06 -0.51
N GLY A 95 0.56 23.80 -0.57
CA GLY A 95 -0.55 23.59 -1.50
C GLY A 95 -1.57 22.54 -1.04
N ASN A 96 -2.63 22.37 -1.86
CA ASN A 96 -3.77 21.50 -1.52
C ASN A 96 -3.34 20.07 -1.20
N GLY A 97 -3.71 19.61 0.00
CA GLY A 97 -3.34 18.27 0.47
C GLY A 97 -1.88 18.16 0.89
N LEU A 98 -1.18 19.26 1.16
CA LEU A 98 0.19 19.30 1.69
C LEU A 98 0.34 20.35 2.82
N THR A 99 -0.77 20.84 3.35
CA THR A 99 -0.77 21.77 4.50
C THR A 99 -0.29 21.10 5.78
N ALA A 100 0.06 21.90 6.79
CA ALA A 100 0.46 21.38 8.09
C ALA A 100 -0.67 20.56 8.75
N GLU A 101 -1.92 20.97 8.58
CA GLU A 101 -3.11 20.26 9.03
C GLU A 101 -3.25 18.91 8.34
N ASP A 102 -3.04 18.89 7.03
CA ASP A 102 -3.13 17.66 6.25
C ASP A 102 -2.02 16.67 6.68
N PHE A 103 -0.78 17.14 6.89
CA PHE A 103 0.30 16.30 7.43
C PHE A 103 0.01 15.84 8.87
N LEU A 104 -0.55 16.71 9.72
CA LEU A 104 -0.95 16.37 11.08
C LEU A 104 -1.96 15.22 11.09
N GLN A 105 -2.92 15.22 10.16
CA GLN A 105 -3.88 14.12 10.01
C GLN A 105 -3.16 12.79 9.71
N THR A 106 -2.32 12.76 8.66
CA THR A 106 -1.55 11.55 8.30
C THR A 106 -0.67 11.08 9.47
N PHE A 107 0.05 12.00 10.12
CA PHE A 107 0.94 11.68 11.25
C PHE A 107 0.19 11.19 12.48
N SER A 108 -0.95 11.80 12.80
CA SER A 108 -1.76 11.41 13.96
C SER A 108 -2.36 10.03 13.79
N ILE A 109 -2.87 9.70 12.59
CA ILE A 109 -3.40 8.38 12.25
C ILE A 109 -2.31 7.32 12.38
N THR A 110 -1.15 7.55 11.77
CA THR A 110 -0.02 6.60 11.83
C THR A 110 0.51 6.43 13.24
N ARG A 111 0.71 7.52 13.98
CA ARG A 111 1.19 7.48 15.36
C ARG A 111 0.22 6.73 16.27
N LYS A 112 -1.07 7.03 16.19
CA LYS A 112 -2.11 6.37 16.99
C LYS A 112 -2.16 4.87 16.71
N HIS A 113 -1.98 4.47 15.45
CA HIS A 113 -1.89 3.07 15.07
C HIS A 113 -0.63 2.40 15.64
N ALA A 114 0.54 3.02 15.47
CA ALA A 114 1.81 2.53 16.01
C ALA A 114 1.75 2.29 17.54
N MET A 115 1.08 3.17 18.30
CA MET A 115 0.91 3.02 19.75
C MET A 115 0.17 1.75 20.17
N LYS A 116 -0.64 1.14 19.30
CA LYS A 116 -1.39 -0.08 19.64
C LYS A 116 -0.50 -1.32 19.69
N TRP A 117 0.66 -1.28 19.04
CA TRP A 117 1.50 -2.47 18.86
C TRP A 117 2.07 -3.00 20.19
N SER A 118 2.52 -2.14 21.10
CA SER A 118 3.11 -2.53 22.38
C SER A 118 2.18 -3.44 23.20
N ASP A 119 0.90 -3.09 23.24
CA ASP A 119 -0.12 -3.80 24.03
C ASP A 119 -0.50 -5.13 23.38
N ILE A 120 -0.63 -5.15 22.05
CA ILE A 120 -0.89 -6.38 21.28
C ILE A 120 0.28 -7.35 21.47
N ARG A 121 1.51 -6.87 21.27
CA ARG A 121 2.74 -7.65 21.45
C ARG A 121 2.83 -8.27 22.84
N SER A 122 2.61 -7.48 23.88
CA SER A 122 2.71 -7.94 25.26
C SER A 122 1.71 -9.08 25.54
N ARG A 123 0.47 -8.94 25.05
CA ARG A 123 -0.55 -9.98 25.20
C ARG A 123 -0.30 -11.24 24.37
N VAL A 124 0.27 -11.08 23.16
CA VAL A 124 0.73 -12.22 22.33
C VAL A 124 1.75 -13.03 23.12
N MET A 125 2.82 -12.41 23.62
CA MET A 125 3.88 -13.11 24.37
C MET A 125 3.34 -13.77 25.65
N LEU A 126 2.54 -13.04 26.44
CA LEU A 126 1.97 -13.56 27.69
C LEU A 126 1.05 -14.77 27.42
N THR A 127 0.19 -14.68 26.41
CA THR A 127 -0.74 -15.74 26.07
C THR A 127 -0.01 -16.95 25.51
N SER A 128 1.04 -16.76 24.70
CA SER A 128 1.89 -17.86 24.23
C SER A 128 2.57 -18.61 25.38
N GLU A 129 3.03 -17.90 26.42
CA GLU A 129 3.57 -18.55 27.62
C GLU A 129 2.50 -19.36 28.38
N HIS A 130 1.30 -18.79 28.54
CA HIS A 130 0.18 -19.50 29.17
C HIS A 130 -0.24 -20.76 28.39
N LEU A 131 -0.32 -20.67 27.05
CA LEU A 131 -0.64 -21.80 26.17
C LEU A 131 0.40 -22.91 26.27
N LYS A 132 1.68 -22.57 26.38
CA LYS A 132 2.77 -23.54 26.57
C LYS A 132 2.62 -24.33 27.87
N VAL A 133 2.35 -23.64 28.98
CA VAL A 133 2.13 -24.26 30.29
C VAL A 133 0.88 -25.15 30.25
N PHE A 134 -0.23 -24.60 29.75
CA PHE A 134 -1.50 -25.33 29.67
C PHE A 134 -1.40 -26.57 28.78
N GLY A 135 -0.80 -26.45 27.59
CA GLY A 135 -0.67 -27.57 26.66
C GLY A 135 0.25 -28.68 27.17
N THR A 136 1.29 -28.33 27.94
CA THR A 136 2.12 -29.34 28.64
C THR A 136 1.28 -30.13 29.64
N ARG A 137 0.40 -29.46 30.40
CA ARG A 137 -0.53 -30.12 31.32
C ARG A 137 -1.54 -31.00 30.58
N MET A 138 -2.06 -30.56 29.45
CA MET A 138 -2.94 -31.36 28.60
C MET A 138 -2.26 -32.64 28.11
N GLY A 139 -1.00 -32.55 27.66
CA GLY A 139 -0.22 -33.73 27.27
C GLY A 139 -0.07 -34.75 28.41
N ASN A 140 0.14 -34.28 29.64
CA ASN A 140 0.18 -35.14 30.82
C ASN A 140 -1.15 -35.83 31.10
N TYR A 141 -2.28 -35.13 30.94
CA TYR A 141 -3.62 -35.75 31.05
C TYR A 141 -3.83 -36.84 30.00
N GLY A 142 -3.38 -36.64 28.76
CA GLY A 142 -3.43 -37.67 27.72
C GLY A 142 -2.64 -38.93 28.09
N ILE A 143 -1.41 -38.76 28.60
CA ILE A 143 -0.56 -39.89 29.04
C ILE A 143 -1.21 -40.65 30.20
N GLN A 144 -1.78 -39.93 31.17
CA GLN A 144 -2.46 -40.56 32.31
C GLN A 144 -3.72 -41.32 31.88
N MET A 145 -4.50 -40.77 30.93
CA MET A 145 -5.68 -41.44 30.40
C MET A 145 -5.33 -42.72 29.66
N ALA A 146 -4.32 -42.69 28.79
CA ALA A 146 -3.89 -43.89 28.05
C ALA A 146 -3.45 -45.01 29.00
N LYS A 147 -2.68 -44.67 30.06
CA LYS A 147 -2.31 -45.64 31.10
C LYS A 147 -3.52 -46.21 31.84
N PHE A 148 -4.48 -45.35 32.17
CA PHE A 148 -5.72 -45.78 32.82
C PHE A 148 -6.52 -46.74 31.94
N GLU A 149 -6.63 -46.47 30.63
CA GLU A 149 -7.26 -47.35 29.66
C GLU A 149 -6.55 -48.71 29.58
N ASP A 150 -5.22 -48.73 29.46
CA ASP A 150 -4.42 -49.96 29.41
C ASP A 150 -4.61 -50.82 30.67
N GLU A 151 -4.59 -50.20 31.86
CA GLU A 151 -4.79 -50.89 33.15
C GLU A 151 -6.22 -51.40 33.31
N LEU A 152 -7.21 -50.61 32.90
CA LEU A 152 -8.62 -50.99 32.95
C LEU A 152 -8.92 -52.16 32.01
N ALA A 153 -8.34 -52.16 30.80
CA ALA A 153 -8.41 -53.27 29.87
C ALA A 153 -7.74 -54.54 30.44
N ALA A 154 -6.54 -54.41 31.01
CA ALA A 154 -5.80 -55.53 31.62
C ALA A 154 -6.52 -56.12 32.85
N SER A 155 -7.26 -55.30 33.61
CA SER A 155 -7.99 -55.74 34.80
C SER A 155 -9.20 -56.64 34.51
N GLY A 156 -9.74 -56.60 33.29
CA GLY A 156 -10.97 -57.33 32.91
C GLY A 156 -12.25 -56.84 33.61
N VAL A 157 -12.18 -55.75 34.39
CA VAL A 157 -13.30 -55.21 35.21
C VAL A 157 -14.48 -54.80 34.35
N LEU A 158 -14.22 -54.18 33.21
CA LEU A 158 -15.25 -53.75 32.26
C LEU A 158 -16.12 -54.93 31.81
N LYS A 159 -15.49 -56.06 31.51
CA LYS A 159 -16.19 -57.30 31.10
C LYS A 159 -16.87 -58.00 32.26
N LYS A 160 -16.22 -58.05 33.43
CA LYS A 160 -16.74 -58.74 34.62
C LYS A 160 -18.03 -58.10 35.16
N HIS A 161 -18.18 -56.79 35.01
CA HIS A 161 -19.29 -56.02 35.58
C HIS A 161 -20.18 -55.33 34.54
N ASP A 162 -20.06 -55.69 33.25
CA ASP A 162 -20.82 -55.11 32.12
C ASP A 162 -20.80 -53.56 32.12
N ILE A 163 -19.62 -52.97 32.40
CA ILE A 163 -19.45 -51.52 32.45
C ILE A 163 -19.24 -50.99 31.04
N LYS A 164 -20.19 -50.19 30.57
CA LYS A 164 -20.20 -49.68 29.18
C LYS A 164 -19.83 -48.20 29.12
N THR A 165 -20.16 -47.42 30.14
CA THR A 165 -19.98 -45.96 30.18
C THR A 165 -19.16 -45.49 31.39
N ILE A 166 -18.73 -44.22 31.38
CA ILE A 166 -18.10 -43.59 32.55
C ILE A 166 -19.08 -43.52 33.72
N GLU A 167 -20.36 -43.28 33.45
CA GLU A 167 -21.39 -43.26 34.48
C GLU A 167 -21.53 -44.63 35.19
N ASP A 168 -21.42 -45.72 34.43
CA ASP A 168 -21.46 -47.08 34.98
C ASP A 168 -20.22 -47.37 35.83
N LEU A 169 -19.05 -46.91 35.39
CA LEU A 169 -17.81 -47.04 36.15
C LEU A 169 -17.88 -46.27 37.48
N ASP A 170 -18.42 -45.05 37.45
CA ASP A 170 -18.66 -44.24 38.65
C ASP A 170 -19.69 -44.88 39.60
N LYS A 171 -20.71 -45.57 39.08
CA LYS A 171 -21.67 -46.35 39.88
C LYS A 171 -20.99 -47.55 40.52
N LEU A 172 -20.26 -48.34 39.74
CA LEU A 172 -19.55 -49.53 40.21
C LEU A 172 -18.56 -49.19 41.33
N LYS A 173 -17.83 -48.08 41.20
CA LYS A 173 -16.93 -47.59 42.23
C LYS A 173 -17.66 -47.21 43.53
N ARG A 174 -18.83 -46.58 43.44
CA ARG A 174 -19.66 -46.26 44.61
C ARG A 174 -20.18 -47.51 45.31
N ASP A 175 -20.48 -48.55 44.54
CA ASP A 175 -21.08 -49.80 45.03
C ASP A 175 -20.04 -50.74 45.64
N LEU A 176 -18.84 -50.85 45.06
CA LEU A 176 -17.78 -51.78 45.51
C LEU A 176 -16.85 -51.20 46.58
N ARG A 177 -16.74 -49.87 46.73
CA ARG A 177 -15.87 -49.18 47.72
C ARG A 177 -14.46 -49.79 47.80
N ASP A 178 -14.18 -50.58 48.84
CA ASP A 178 -12.86 -51.17 49.14
C ASP A 178 -12.53 -52.43 48.32
N GLU A 179 -13.52 -53.02 47.62
CA GLU A 179 -13.34 -54.20 46.75
C GLU A 179 -13.07 -53.83 45.28
N PHE A 180 -13.06 -52.54 44.94
CA PHE A 180 -12.71 -52.08 43.59
C PHE A 180 -11.19 -52.27 43.38
N PRO A 181 -10.74 -52.82 42.23
CA PRO A 181 -9.33 -53.08 42.02
C PRO A 181 -8.50 -51.79 42.13
N ASP A 182 -7.33 -51.92 42.75
CA ASP A 182 -6.36 -50.83 42.90
C ASP A 182 -5.74 -50.54 41.53
N LEU A 183 -6.40 -49.65 40.78
CA LEU A 183 -5.85 -49.06 39.56
C LEU A 183 -4.75 -48.09 40.00
N SER A 184 -3.57 -48.11 39.36
CA SER A 184 -2.38 -47.44 39.88
C SER A 184 -2.40 -45.91 39.68
N LEU A 185 -3.32 -45.27 40.37
CA LEU A 185 -3.41 -43.82 40.53
C LEU A 185 -3.22 -43.60 42.03
N GLY A 186 -1.98 -43.33 42.46
CA GLY A 186 -1.57 -43.33 43.87
C GLY A 186 -2.54 -42.61 44.83
N GLU A 187 -2.57 -43.01 46.10
CA GLU A 187 -3.61 -42.78 47.14
C GLU A 187 -4.30 -41.40 47.18
N ASP A 188 -3.67 -40.32 46.69
CA ASP A 188 -4.23 -38.95 46.61
C ASP A 188 -4.86 -38.58 45.24
N THR A 189 -4.87 -39.50 44.26
CA THR A 189 -5.06 -39.20 42.83
C THR A 189 -6.32 -39.81 42.23
N ILE A 190 -7.31 -40.20 43.01
CA ILE A 190 -8.63 -40.51 42.43
C ILE A 190 -9.42 -39.22 42.27
N VAL A 191 -8.90 -38.34 41.43
CA VAL A 191 -9.60 -37.13 41.03
C VAL A 191 -10.89 -37.57 40.35
N ASN A 192 -12.02 -37.04 40.82
CA ASN A 192 -13.31 -37.26 40.19
C ASN A 192 -13.17 -36.94 38.69
N PHE A 193 -13.31 -37.96 37.85
CA PHE A 193 -13.06 -37.86 36.41
C PHE A 193 -13.88 -36.73 35.76
N LYS A 194 -15.13 -36.59 36.20
CA LYS A 194 -16.04 -35.52 35.83
C LYS A 194 -15.53 -34.14 36.27
N TYR A 195 -14.91 -34.04 37.45
CA TYR A 195 -14.27 -32.81 37.91
C TYR A 195 -13.08 -32.43 37.02
N VAL A 196 -12.19 -33.38 36.71
CA VAL A 196 -11.04 -33.14 35.80
C VAL A 196 -11.52 -32.69 34.43
N LEU A 197 -12.49 -33.39 33.85
CA LEU A 197 -13.04 -33.06 32.55
C LEU A 197 -13.69 -31.66 32.54
N ASN A 198 -14.41 -31.29 33.61
CA ASN A 198 -15.02 -29.97 33.73
C ASN A 198 -13.98 -28.85 33.86
N GLU A 199 -12.90 -29.05 34.63
CA GLU A 199 -11.82 -28.07 34.71
C GLU A 199 -11.04 -27.98 33.39
N ILE A 200 -10.83 -29.09 32.67
CA ILE A 200 -10.28 -29.07 31.31
C ILE A 200 -11.18 -28.24 30.38
N LYS A 201 -12.50 -28.49 30.35
CA LYS A 201 -13.46 -27.74 29.53
C LYS A 201 -13.41 -26.24 29.83
N LYS A 202 -13.40 -25.88 31.11
CA LYS A 202 -13.34 -24.49 31.59
C LYS A 202 -12.03 -23.81 31.20
N ASP A 203 -10.90 -24.48 31.36
CA ASP A 203 -9.60 -23.90 31.02
C ASP A 203 -9.39 -23.79 29.51
N ILE A 204 -9.88 -24.75 28.71
CA ILE A 204 -9.90 -24.64 27.25
C ILE A 204 -10.74 -23.41 26.84
N ALA A 205 -11.92 -23.23 27.45
CA ALA A 205 -12.79 -22.08 27.17
C ALA A 205 -12.10 -20.73 27.52
N GLY A 206 -11.39 -20.67 28.65
CA GLY A 206 -10.61 -19.50 29.05
C GLY A 206 -9.48 -19.17 28.06
N ASN A 207 -8.73 -20.18 27.63
CA ASN A 207 -7.68 -20.02 26.62
C ASN A 207 -8.24 -19.60 25.26
N LEU A 208 -9.37 -20.18 24.83
CA LEU A 208 -10.05 -19.83 23.60
C LEU A 208 -10.44 -18.35 23.58
N LYS A 209 -11.08 -17.87 24.65
CA LYS A 209 -11.48 -16.46 24.78
C LYS A 209 -10.27 -15.50 24.68
N ASN A 210 -9.16 -15.83 25.33
CA ASN A 210 -7.95 -14.99 25.30
C ASN A 210 -7.33 -14.93 23.89
N VAL A 211 -7.26 -16.08 23.21
CA VAL A 211 -6.72 -16.19 21.85
C VAL A 211 -7.63 -15.49 20.84
N GLU A 212 -8.95 -15.62 20.99
CA GLU A 212 -9.95 -14.93 20.17
C GLU A 212 -9.85 -13.41 20.31
N GLN A 213 -9.69 -12.89 21.52
CA GLN A 213 -9.53 -11.44 21.72
C GLN A 213 -8.27 -10.90 21.02
N ILE A 214 -7.13 -11.59 21.16
CA ILE A 214 -5.89 -11.17 20.49
C ILE A 214 -6.02 -11.28 18.96
N LYS A 215 -6.72 -12.30 18.46
CA LYS A 215 -7.03 -12.41 17.04
C LYS A 215 -7.82 -11.19 16.55
N VAL A 216 -8.88 -10.79 17.25
CA VAL A 216 -9.66 -9.58 16.92
C VAL A 216 -8.79 -8.33 16.87
N ASP A 217 -7.87 -8.19 17.83
CA ASP A 217 -7.00 -7.03 17.89
C ASP A 217 -5.92 -7.03 16.80
N LEU A 218 -5.37 -8.20 16.44
CA LEU A 218 -4.46 -8.37 15.30
C LEU A 218 -5.17 -8.13 13.96
N ASP A 219 -6.41 -8.60 13.81
CA ASP A 219 -7.26 -8.34 12.64
C ASP A 219 -7.52 -6.83 12.52
N SER A 220 -7.93 -6.17 13.60
CA SER A 220 -8.15 -4.71 13.62
C SER A 220 -6.86 -3.95 13.31
N PHE A 221 -5.73 -4.33 13.90
CA PHE A 221 -4.44 -3.67 13.68
C PHE A 221 -3.99 -3.80 12.22
N GLY A 222 -4.04 -5.01 11.65
CA GLY A 222 -3.69 -5.25 10.26
C GLY A 222 -4.62 -4.53 9.28
N ASN A 223 -5.93 -4.56 9.53
CA ASN A 223 -6.91 -3.91 8.67
C ASN A 223 -6.77 -2.39 8.68
N GLU A 224 -6.56 -1.77 9.85
CA GLU A 224 -6.33 -0.33 9.93
C GLU A 224 -5.02 0.09 9.26
N LEU A 225 -3.95 -0.72 9.42
CA LEU A 225 -2.68 -0.48 8.72
C LEU A 225 -2.89 -0.48 7.20
N ARG A 226 -3.56 -1.51 6.68
CA ARG A 226 -3.72 -1.75 5.24
C ARG A 226 -4.76 -0.85 4.58
N LEU A 227 -5.88 -0.58 5.24
CA LEU A 227 -7.03 0.12 4.66
C LEU A 227 -7.05 1.62 4.94
N THR A 228 -6.26 2.08 5.91
CA THR A 228 -6.26 3.49 6.35
C THR A 228 -4.85 4.07 6.41
N VAL A 229 -3.97 3.52 7.23
CA VAL A 229 -2.67 4.16 7.53
C VAL A 229 -1.74 4.18 6.32
N HIS A 230 -1.48 3.01 5.72
CA HIS A 230 -0.58 2.88 4.58
C HIS A 230 -1.12 3.62 3.33
N PRO A 231 -2.41 3.52 2.96
CA PRO A 231 -2.98 4.35 1.91
C PRO A 231 -2.83 5.85 2.15
N GLU A 232 -2.98 6.34 3.39
CA GLU A 232 -2.81 7.75 3.72
C GLU A 232 -1.35 8.22 3.56
N ILE A 233 -0.38 7.38 3.96
CA ILE A 233 1.06 7.63 3.73
C ILE A 233 1.34 7.69 2.22
N LYS A 234 0.86 6.72 1.45
CA LYS A 234 1.03 6.65 -0.01
C LYS A 234 0.37 7.84 -0.69
N HIS A 235 -0.82 8.24 -0.25
CA HIS A 235 -1.52 9.40 -0.75
C HIS A 235 -0.70 10.68 -0.55
N ARG A 236 -0.15 10.86 0.65
CA ARG A 236 0.74 11.99 0.96
C ARG A 236 1.98 12.01 0.08
N LEU A 237 2.63 10.86 -0.09
CA LEU A 237 3.79 10.70 -0.97
C LEU A 237 3.47 11.06 -2.42
N ALA A 238 2.33 10.58 -2.93
CA ALA A 238 1.88 10.89 -4.28
C ALA A 238 1.61 12.38 -4.48
N LEU A 239 1.04 13.06 -3.48
CA LEU A 239 0.86 14.52 -3.53
C LEU A 239 2.21 15.25 -3.54
N ILE A 240 3.18 14.82 -2.72
CA ILE A 240 4.52 15.41 -2.73
C ILE A 240 5.22 15.16 -4.07
N SER A 241 5.14 13.98 -4.66
CA SER A 241 5.86 13.68 -5.91
C SER A 241 5.26 14.37 -7.13
N THR A 242 3.98 14.74 -7.08
CA THR A 242 3.23 15.36 -8.20
C THR A 242 2.88 16.84 -7.99
N ASN A 243 3.52 17.50 -7.02
CA ASN A 243 3.27 18.91 -6.72
C ASN A 243 3.84 19.86 -7.80
N ARG A 244 3.38 21.12 -7.81
CA ARG A 244 3.77 22.14 -8.79
C ARG A 244 5.04 22.93 -8.47
N TYR A 245 5.58 22.86 -7.25
CA TYR A 245 6.75 23.65 -6.84
C TYR A 245 7.95 23.55 -7.80
N PRO A 246 8.34 22.38 -8.34
CA PRO A 246 9.43 22.30 -9.32
C PRO A 246 9.20 23.17 -10.56
N GLN A 247 7.95 23.20 -11.06
CA GLN A 247 7.59 24.00 -12.23
C GLN A 247 7.47 25.48 -11.87
N ASP A 248 6.82 25.80 -10.74
CA ASP A 248 6.65 27.19 -10.31
C ASP A 248 7.99 27.86 -9.99
N VAL A 249 8.97 27.13 -9.42
CA VAL A 249 10.34 27.60 -9.23
C VAL A 249 11.01 27.91 -10.58
N LYS A 250 10.85 27.02 -11.58
CA LYS A 250 11.42 27.22 -12.92
C LYS A 250 10.79 28.40 -13.64
N ASP A 251 9.48 28.57 -13.51
CA ASP A 251 8.74 29.69 -14.11
C ASP A 251 9.19 31.02 -13.48
N LEU A 252 9.34 31.08 -12.14
CA LEU A 252 9.84 32.26 -11.42
C LEU A 252 11.31 32.57 -11.71
N ASP A 253 12.16 31.56 -11.86
CA ASP A 253 13.58 31.74 -12.26
C ASP A 253 13.68 32.38 -13.66
N THR A 254 12.81 31.96 -14.57
CA THR A 254 12.69 32.56 -15.91
C THR A 254 12.18 34.00 -15.83
N GLU A 255 11.21 34.27 -14.96
CA GLU A 255 10.67 35.62 -14.75
C GLU A 255 11.69 36.58 -14.14
N THR A 256 12.42 36.16 -13.11
CA THR A 256 13.45 36.99 -12.44
C THR A 256 14.61 37.31 -13.38
N SER A 257 15.01 36.34 -14.21
CA SER A 257 15.99 36.56 -15.28
C SER A 257 15.51 37.62 -16.28
N ARG A 258 14.22 37.55 -16.68
CA ARG A 258 13.60 38.54 -17.59
C ARG A 258 13.55 39.94 -16.96
N LEU A 259 13.12 40.06 -15.70
CA LEU A 259 13.06 41.34 -14.98
C LEU A 259 14.46 41.96 -14.86
N SER A 260 15.48 41.14 -14.59
CA SER A 260 16.88 41.60 -14.52
C SER A 260 17.36 42.20 -15.85
N VAL A 261 17.01 41.59 -16.98
CA VAL A 261 17.31 42.14 -18.32
C VAL A 261 16.59 43.47 -18.54
N GLN A 262 15.31 43.59 -18.16
CA GLN A 262 14.56 44.85 -18.31
C GLN A 262 15.11 45.98 -17.45
N ILE A 263 15.53 45.69 -16.23
CA ILE A 263 16.19 46.67 -15.34
C ILE A 263 17.50 47.14 -15.97
N ALA A 264 18.28 46.25 -16.58
CA ALA A 264 19.51 46.61 -17.28
C ALA A 264 19.22 47.51 -18.50
N GLU A 265 18.21 47.18 -19.32
CA GLU A 265 17.75 48.01 -20.44
C GLU A 265 17.30 49.41 -19.98
N LYS A 266 16.44 49.49 -18.96
CA LYS A 266 15.95 50.77 -18.40
C LYS A 266 17.08 51.58 -17.75
N SER A 267 18.07 50.94 -17.14
CA SER A 267 19.26 51.59 -16.60
C SER A 267 20.12 52.22 -17.68
N THR A 268 20.26 51.56 -18.83
CA THR A 268 20.94 52.11 -20.01
C THR A 268 20.18 53.32 -20.56
N GLN A 269 18.86 53.20 -20.74
CA GLN A 269 18.00 54.31 -21.21
C GLN A 269 18.05 55.52 -20.26
N TYR A 270 18.02 55.29 -18.94
CA TYR A 270 18.14 56.35 -17.93
C TYR A 270 19.48 57.08 -18.03
N LYS A 271 20.60 56.36 -18.11
CA LYS A 271 21.94 56.97 -18.27
C LYS A 271 22.00 57.86 -19.51
N ALA A 272 21.48 57.38 -20.64
CA ALA A 272 21.43 58.13 -21.89
C ALA A 272 20.58 59.42 -21.79
N LEU A 273 19.48 59.42 -21.02
CA LEU A 273 18.66 60.62 -20.79
C LEU A 273 19.32 61.62 -19.81
N VAL A 274 20.02 61.14 -18.78
CA VAL A 274 20.73 61.98 -17.81
C VAL A 274 21.95 62.68 -18.42
N GLU A 275 22.79 61.95 -19.16
CA GLU A 275 23.95 62.53 -19.87
C GLU A 275 23.51 63.69 -20.79
N LYS A 276 22.35 63.55 -21.45
CA LYS A 276 21.77 64.62 -22.26
C LYS A 276 21.20 65.79 -21.47
N SER A 277 20.56 65.53 -20.33
CA SER A 277 20.09 66.60 -19.45
C SER A 277 21.27 67.48 -19.04
N LEU A 278 22.41 66.87 -18.71
CA LEU A 278 23.65 67.55 -18.36
C LEU A 278 24.30 68.26 -19.57
N GLY A 279 24.39 67.60 -20.73
CA GLY A 279 24.90 68.20 -21.97
C GLY A 279 24.06 69.37 -22.48
N SER A 280 22.74 69.30 -22.33
CA SER A 280 21.81 70.39 -22.68
C SER A 280 21.91 71.57 -21.71
N ALA A 281 22.16 71.32 -20.42
CA ALA A 281 22.40 72.36 -19.42
C ALA A 281 23.73 73.09 -19.66
N ALA A 282 24.75 72.39 -20.17
CA ALA A 282 26.06 72.95 -20.50
C ALA A 282 26.04 73.93 -21.71
N ALA A 283 24.98 73.92 -22.52
CA ALA A 283 24.82 74.81 -23.67
C ALA A 283 24.43 76.27 -23.30
N LEU A 284 24.14 76.55 -22.01
CA LEU A 284 23.96 77.88 -21.41
C LEU A 284 23.05 78.86 -22.19
N ASN A 285 21.98 78.37 -22.82
CA ASN A 285 20.93 79.19 -23.43
C ASN A 285 19.52 78.76 -22.97
N ILE A 286 18.50 79.62 -23.11
CA ILE A 286 17.12 79.38 -22.63
C ILE A 286 16.51 78.09 -23.24
N PHE A 287 16.90 77.76 -24.47
CA PHE A 287 16.49 76.51 -25.13
C PHE A 287 17.14 75.27 -24.48
N GLY A 288 18.43 75.33 -24.10
CA GLY A 288 19.16 74.26 -23.42
C GLY A 288 18.66 73.97 -22.01
N LEU A 289 18.22 75.01 -21.27
CA LEU A 289 17.56 74.87 -19.97
C LEU A 289 16.18 74.20 -20.07
N GLY A 290 15.38 74.54 -21.09
CA GLY A 290 14.10 73.86 -21.36
C GLY A 290 14.27 72.39 -21.77
N MET A 291 15.37 72.06 -22.45
CA MET A 291 15.73 70.68 -22.82
C MET A 291 16.26 69.87 -21.63
N ALA A 292 17.02 70.49 -20.73
CA ALA A 292 17.46 69.85 -19.49
C ALA A 292 16.27 69.48 -18.59
N ILE A 293 15.25 70.35 -18.47
CA ILE A 293 14.03 70.05 -17.71
C ILE A 293 13.23 68.93 -18.39
N TYR A 294 13.08 68.96 -19.72
CA TYR A 294 12.33 67.94 -20.47
C TYR A 294 12.97 66.55 -20.39
N TYR A 295 14.27 66.43 -20.66
CA TYR A 295 14.99 65.16 -20.51
C TYR A 295 15.08 64.73 -19.05
N GLY A 296 15.15 65.67 -18.10
CA GLY A 296 15.10 65.39 -16.67
C GLY A 296 13.76 64.79 -16.20
N VAL A 297 12.62 65.30 -16.68
CA VAL A 297 11.28 64.76 -16.36
C VAL A 297 11.09 63.36 -16.92
N GLU A 298 11.55 63.10 -18.14
CA GLU A 298 11.42 61.77 -18.76
C GLU A 298 12.43 60.78 -18.17
N ALA A 299 13.65 61.22 -17.82
CA ALA A 299 14.60 60.41 -17.04
C ALA A 299 14.01 60.03 -15.67
N GLU A 300 13.29 60.95 -15.03
CA GLU A 300 12.59 60.69 -13.78
C GLU A 300 11.44 59.67 -13.95
N ALA A 301 10.72 59.71 -15.08
CA ALA A 301 9.71 58.70 -15.41
C ALA A 301 10.33 57.31 -15.61
N ILE A 302 11.41 57.19 -16.38
CA ILE A 302 12.16 55.93 -16.58
C ILE A 302 12.78 55.43 -15.27
N ARG A 303 13.26 56.33 -14.41
CA ARG A 303 13.74 55.98 -13.06
C ARG A 303 12.64 55.33 -12.24
N LYS A 304 11.44 55.93 -12.21
CA LYS A 304 10.29 55.37 -11.50
C LYS A 304 9.89 53.98 -12.03
N GLU A 305 9.90 53.79 -13.35
CA GLU A 305 9.63 52.48 -13.96
C GLU A 305 10.70 51.44 -13.60
N ARG A 306 11.99 51.82 -13.64
CA ARG A 306 13.09 50.96 -13.21
C ARG A 306 12.97 50.60 -11.73
N ASP A 307 12.70 51.58 -10.87
CA ASP A 307 12.55 51.36 -9.43
C ASP A 307 11.36 50.42 -9.16
N ALA A 308 10.25 50.56 -9.92
CA ALA A 308 9.12 49.63 -9.85
C ALA A 308 9.47 48.21 -10.32
N LEU A 309 10.32 48.06 -11.35
CA LEU A 309 10.85 46.76 -11.80
C LEU A 309 11.81 46.16 -10.76
N GLU A 310 12.66 46.95 -10.12
CA GLU A 310 13.54 46.51 -9.03
C GLU A 310 12.72 46.01 -7.84
N GLU A 311 11.66 46.72 -7.46
CA GLU A 311 10.71 46.24 -6.46
C GLU A 311 10.04 44.93 -6.88
N ALA A 312 9.62 44.81 -8.14
CA ALA A 312 9.02 43.59 -8.67
C ALA A 312 10.00 42.41 -8.64
N LEU A 313 11.26 42.64 -9.02
CA LEU A 313 12.33 41.65 -8.96
C LEU A 313 12.59 41.22 -7.51
N ASN A 314 12.68 42.16 -6.57
CA ASN A 314 12.88 41.85 -5.16
C ASN A 314 11.72 41.01 -4.59
N ARG A 315 10.46 41.35 -4.95
CA ARG A 315 9.29 40.54 -4.60
C ARG A 315 9.36 39.14 -5.21
N ALA A 316 9.69 39.02 -6.50
CA ALA A 316 9.80 37.73 -7.18
C ALA A 316 10.92 36.86 -6.61
N LEU A 317 12.08 37.44 -6.27
CA LEU A 317 13.21 36.75 -5.62
C LEU A 317 12.84 36.26 -4.21
N ALA A 318 12.09 37.05 -3.44
CA ALA A 318 11.59 36.62 -2.14
C ALA A 318 10.64 35.42 -2.26
N VAL A 319 9.67 35.47 -3.19
CA VAL A 319 8.78 34.34 -3.48
C VAL A 319 9.55 33.11 -3.97
N LEU A 320 10.52 33.30 -4.87
CA LEU A 320 11.39 32.21 -5.36
C LEU A 320 12.17 31.56 -4.21
N GLY A 321 12.72 32.36 -3.28
CA GLY A 321 13.39 31.87 -2.08
C GLY A 321 12.47 31.01 -1.21
N ASN A 322 11.26 31.50 -0.93
CA ASN A 322 10.27 30.79 -0.11
C ASN A 322 9.77 29.50 -0.78
N LYS A 323 9.54 29.50 -2.10
CA LYS A 323 9.17 28.30 -2.87
C LYS A 323 10.30 27.28 -2.94
N ASN A 324 11.55 27.71 -3.12
CA ASN A 324 12.71 26.82 -3.09
C ASN A 324 12.91 26.17 -1.72
N GLN A 325 12.76 26.94 -0.65
CA GLN A 325 12.79 26.38 0.71
C GLN A 325 11.70 25.32 0.88
N THR A 326 10.47 25.61 0.48
CA THR A 326 9.34 24.69 0.58
C THR A 326 9.57 23.42 -0.25
N LEU A 327 10.05 23.54 -1.49
CA LEU A 327 10.41 22.40 -2.34
C LEU A 327 11.48 21.51 -1.69
N ALA A 328 12.55 22.10 -1.15
CA ALA A 328 13.59 21.36 -0.47
C ALA A 328 13.06 20.62 0.76
N ARG A 329 12.17 21.27 1.53
CA ARG A 329 11.52 20.64 2.70
C ARG A 329 10.60 19.50 2.30
N LEU A 330 9.80 19.68 1.25
CA LEU A 330 8.95 18.61 0.71
C LEU A 330 9.79 17.40 0.30
N LYS A 331 10.98 17.58 -0.31
CA LYS A 331 11.90 16.47 -0.63
C LYS A 331 12.46 15.75 0.60
N VAL A 332 12.76 16.48 1.68
CA VAL A 332 13.18 15.87 2.95
C VAL A 332 12.03 15.06 3.56
N VAL A 333 10.81 15.59 3.52
CA VAL A 333 9.61 14.90 4.03
C VAL A 333 9.28 13.68 3.17
N GLU A 334 9.42 13.78 1.84
CA GLU A 334 9.27 12.67 0.89
C GLU A 334 10.16 11.48 1.29
N LEU A 335 11.45 11.72 1.51
CA LEU A 335 12.38 10.67 1.93
C LEU A 335 11.96 10.00 3.26
N LYS A 336 11.51 10.79 4.24
CA LYS A 336 11.06 10.26 5.52
C LYS A 336 9.76 9.47 5.40
N LEU A 337 8.82 9.93 4.58
CA LEU A 337 7.59 9.21 4.29
C LEU A 337 7.84 7.96 3.47
N GLN A 338 8.81 7.93 2.55
CA GLN A 338 9.23 6.72 1.82
C GLN A 338 9.79 5.67 2.78
N ASN A 339 10.60 6.08 3.75
CA ASN A 339 11.08 5.17 4.80
C ASN A 339 9.93 4.62 5.67
N LEU A 340 8.94 5.47 5.98
CA LEU A 340 7.76 5.07 6.73
C LEU A 340 6.85 4.14 5.91
N ASP A 341 6.66 4.41 4.61
CA ASP A 341 5.93 3.58 3.65
C ASP A 341 6.57 2.18 3.56
N PHE A 342 7.88 2.13 3.36
CA PHE A 342 8.64 0.89 3.35
C PHE A 342 8.50 0.09 4.66
N ALA A 343 8.56 0.78 5.81
CA ALA A 343 8.33 0.15 7.10
C ALA A 343 6.89 -0.34 7.26
N ALA A 344 5.89 0.41 6.78
CA ALA A 344 4.48 0.05 6.82
C ALA A 344 4.16 -1.16 5.93
N VAL A 345 4.74 -1.26 4.73
CA VAL A 345 4.66 -2.44 3.86
C VAL A 345 5.19 -3.67 4.57
N HIS A 346 6.37 -3.57 5.18
CA HIS A 346 6.94 -4.68 5.93
C HIS A 346 6.16 -5.04 7.19
N ALA A 347 5.59 -4.04 7.87
CA ALA A 347 4.71 -4.25 9.02
C ALA A 347 3.39 -4.94 8.61
N ASP A 348 2.83 -4.64 7.44
CA ASP A 348 1.64 -5.33 6.91
C ASP A 348 1.94 -6.81 6.65
N VAL A 349 3.06 -7.13 5.98
CA VAL A 349 3.49 -8.52 5.76
C VAL A 349 3.70 -9.25 7.09
N ALA A 350 4.44 -8.64 8.02
CA ALA A 350 4.68 -9.21 9.34
C ALA A 350 3.38 -9.44 10.13
N THR A 351 2.44 -8.50 10.06
CA THR A 351 1.12 -8.61 10.71
C THR A 351 0.30 -9.72 10.08
N LYS A 352 0.30 -9.87 8.74
CA LYS A 352 -0.39 -10.97 8.05
C LYS A 352 0.16 -12.33 8.45
N ASN A 353 1.48 -12.47 8.54
CA ASN A 353 2.12 -13.70 8.99
C ASN A 353 1.80 -14.01 10.46
N LEU A 354 1.83 -13.01 11.32
CA LEU A 354 1.44 -13.16 12.73
C LEU A 354 -0.04 -13.53 12.87
N ARG A 355 -0.94 -12.88 12.12
CA ARG A 355 -2.37 -13.23 12.06
C ARG A 355 -2.57 -14.66 11.60
N HIS A 356 -1.84 -15.12 10.60
CA HIS A 356 -1.91 -16.51 10.15
C HIS A 356 -1.50 -17.48 11.26
N THR A 357 -0.33 -17.28 11.88
CA THR A 357 0.12 -18.08 13.03
C THR A 357 -0.92 -18.08 14.16
N TRP A 358 -1.49 -16.92 14.48
CA TRP A 358 -2.49 -16.79 15.54
C TRP A 358 -3.82 -17.45 15.18
N ASN A 359 -4.23 -17.41 13.91
CA ASN A 359 -5.40 -18.11 13.40
C ASN A 359 -5.24 -19.63 13.48
N VAL A 360 -4.04 -20.17 13.24
CA VAL A 360 -3.73 -21.59 13.44
C VAL A 360 -3.91 -21.98 14.91
N LEU A 361 -3.34 -21.20 15.85
CA LEU A 361 -3.52 -21.42 17.29
C LEU A 361 -4.99 -21.38 17.70
N HIS A 362 -5.71 -20.34 17.28
CA HIS A 362 -7.14 -20.18 17.53
C HIS A 362 -7.93 -21.40 17.04
N LEU A 363 -7.60 -21.90 15.84
CA LEU A 363 -8.28 -23.02 15.21
C LEU A 363 -8.03 -24.33 15.95
N TYR A 364 -6.80 -24.62 16.39
CA TYR A 364 -6.51 -25.80 17.20
C TYR A 364 -7.22 -25.79 18.54
N ILE A 365 -7.28 -24.62 19.21
CA ILE A 365 -7.98 -24.47 20.49
C ILE A 365 -9.50 -24.56 20.29
N SER A 366 -10.04 -23.96 19.23
CA SER A 366 -11.47 -24.05 18.87
C SER A 366 -11.89 -25.49 18.63
N ASN A 367 -11.08 -26.26 17.89
CA ASN A 367 -11.33 -27.67 17.65
C ASN A 367 -11.30 -28.47 18.97
N SER A 368 -10.30 -28.25 19.81
CA SER A 368 -10.21 -28.90 21.13
C SER A 368 -11.44 -28.57 22.00
N TYR A 369 -11.90 -27.32 21.96
CA TYR A 369 -13.11 -26.86 22.66
C TYR A 369 -14.38 -27.54 22.13
N GLU A 370 -14.59 -27.58 20.81
CA GLU A 370 -15.73 -28.27 20.18
C GLU A 370 -15.75 -29.75 20.57
N VAL A 371 -14.63 -30.45 20.43
CA VAL A 371 -14.54 -31.88 20.75
C VAL A 371 -14.78 -32.13 22.24
N ALA A 372 -14.23 -31.29 23.11
CA ALA A 372 -14.47 -31.39 24.55
C ALA A 372 -15.96 -31.20 24.88
N GLY A 373 -16.63 -30.26 24.22
CA GLY A 373 -18.07 -30.03 24.38
C GLY A 373 -18.94 -31.25 24.07
N ASN A 374 -18.50 -32.11 23.14
CA ASN A 374 -19.21 -33.32 22.74
C ASN A 374 -19.01 -34.51 23.69
N ILE A 375 -18.07 -34.43 24.62
CA ILE A 375 -17.84 -35.48 25.62
C ILE A 375 -18.95 -35.43 26.68
N THR A 376 -19.69 -36.54 26.82
CA THR A 376 -20.77 -36.72 27.79
C THR A 376 -20.56 -37.97 28.64
N ASP A 377 -21.12 -37.98 29.86
CA ASP A 377 -20.96 -39.08 30.82
C ASP A 377 -21.64 -40.39 30.33
N ALA A 378 -22.60 -40.28 29.42
CA ALA A 378 -23.35 -41.38 28.81
C ALA A 378 -22.63 -42.04 27.62
N MET A 379 -21.50 -41.47 27.19
CA MET A 379 -20.70 -42.00 26.09
C MET A 379 -20.01 -43.30 26.51
N ARG A 380 -19.96 -44.29 25.61
CA ARG A 380 -19.23 -45.53 25.87
C ARG A 380 -17.74 -45.27 26.00
N PHE A 381 -17.06 -46.05 26.85
CA PHE A 381 -15.66 -45.82 27.21
C PHE A 381 -14.71 -45.70 25.99
N ARG A 382 -14.91 -46.55 24.97
CA ARG A 382 -14.10 -46.51 23.74
C ARG A 382 -14.29 -45.22 22.94
N ILE A 383 -15.53 -44.81 22.71
CA ILE A 383 -15.85 -43.55 22.02
C ILE A 383 -15.35 -42.36 22.86
N PHE A 384 -15.49 -42.43 24.18
CA PHE A 384 -14.96 -41.44 25.09
C PHE A 384 -13.44 -41.26 24.93
N ASN A 385 -12.64 -42.34 24.92
CA ASN A 385 -11.17 -42.26 24.80
C ASN A 385 -10.76 -41.65 23.45
N LEU A 386 -11.46 -42.02 22.38
CA LEU A 386 -11.27 -41.45 21.06
C LEU A 386 -11.52 -39.93 21.05
N HIS A 387 -12.61 -39.47 21.65
CA HIS A 387 -12.89 -38.03 21.78
C HIS A 387 -11.86 -37.34 22.68
N PHE A 388 -11.49 -37.93 23.81
CA PHE A 388 -10.53 -37.36 24.75
C PHE A 388 -9.13 -37.21 24.13
N ALA A 389 -8.67 -38.20 23.36
CA ALA A 389 -7.43 -38.11 22.60
C ALA A 389 -7.47 -36.92 21.61
N ASN A 390 -8.60 -36.69 20.95
CA ASN A 390 -8.78 -35.55 20.04
C ASN A 390 -8.91 -34.19 20.76
N VAL A 391 -9.29 -34.16 22.03
CA VAL A 391 -9.20 -32.95 22.87
C VAL A 391 -7.73 -32.64 23.17
N VAL A 392 -6.93 -33.65 23.49
CA VAL A 392 -5.55 -33.48 24.00
C VAL A 392 -4.52 -33.32 22.89
N ASN A 393 -4.58 -34.13 21.83
CA ASN A 393 -3.53 -34.21 20.79
C ASN A 393 -3.17 -32.86 20.12
N PRO A 394 -4.13 -31.97 19.79
CA PRO A 394 -3.81 -30.66 19.21
C PRO A 394 -2.95 -29.77 20.11
N TRP A 395 -2.96 -29.99 21.43
CA TRP A 395 -2.15 -29.21 22.38
C TRP A 395 -0.65 -29.42 22.22
N LYS A 396 -0.23 -30.54 21.61
CA LYS A 396 1.19 -30.74 21.26
C LYS A 396 1.64 -29.73 20.20
N ASP A 397 0.83 -29.52 19.17
CA ASP A 397 1.13 -28.56 18.10
C ASP A 397 1.04 -27.12 18.63
N ILE A 398 0.03 -26.82 19.47
CA ILE A 398 -0.10 -25.51 20.16
C ILE A 398 1.14 -25.18 21.00
N VAL A 399 1.69 -26.14 21.76
CA VAL A 399 2.89 -25.93 22.58
C VAL A 399 4.11 -25.60 21.71
N ASN A 400 4.27 -26.31 20.58
CA ASN A 400 5.39 -26.07 19.67
C ASN A 400 5.29 -24.70 19.02
N ASP A 401 4.13 -24.35 18.47
CA ASP A 401 3.89 -23.05 17.85
C ASP A 401 4.06 -21.89 18.85
N ALA A 402 3.53 -22.04 20.07
CA ALA A 402 3.66 -21.03 21.13
C ALA A 402 5.11 -20.87 21.62
N ARG A 403 5.88 -21.96 21.72
CA ARG A 403 7.31 -21.91 22.08
C ARG A 403 8.10 -21.18 21.00
N SER A 404 7.96 -21.59 19.75
CA SER A 404 8.68 -20.97 18.64
C SER A 404 8.32 -19.48 18.47
N LEU A 405 7.08 -19.10 18.75
CA LEU A 405 6.68 -17.68 18.75
C LEU A 405 7.43 -16.89 19.83
N ASN A 406 7.49 -17.38 21.06
CA ASN A 406 8.23 -16.73 22.14
C ASN A 406 9.74 -16.63 21.84
N GLU A 407 10.32 -17.66 21.23
CA GLU A 407 11.72 -17.65 20.79
C GLU A 407 11.96 -16.58 19.72
N ILE A 408 11.12 -16.52 18.69
CA ILE A 408 11.22 -15.49 17.62
C ILE A 408 11.13 -14.07 18.18
N PHE A 409 10.21 -13.80 19.12
CA PHE A 409 10.08 -12.49 19.76
C PHE A 409 11.32 -12.14 20.60
N LYS A 410 11.86 -13.11 21.35
CA LYS A 410 13.08 -12.91 22.15
C LYS A 410 14.29 -12.62 21.27
N GLU A 411 14.52 -13.42 20.24
CA GLU A 411 15.65 -13.20 19.31
C GLU A 411 15.51 -11.86 18.56
N ALA A 412 14.29 -11.46 18.21
CA ALA A 412 14.04 -10.17 17.56
C ALA A 412 14.34 -8.99 18.48
N ASP A 413 14.12 -9.13 19.79
CA ASP A 413 14.48 -8.08 20.76
C ASP A 413 15.99 -7.95 20.92
N GLU A 414 16.70 -9.08 20.98
CA GLU A 414 18.15 -9.11 21.05
C GLU A 414 18.78 -8.51 19.76
N GLU A 415 18.22 -8.80 18.58
CA GLU A 415 18.69 -8.25 17.30
C GLU A 415 18.29 -6.79 17.06
N TYR A 416 17.12 -6.34 17.53
CA TYR A 416 16.79 -4.91 17.47
C TYR A 416 17.80 -4.06 18.25
N ILE A 417 18.46 -4.65 19.27
CA ILE A 417 19.51 -4.02 20.08
C ILE A 417 20.91 -4.19 19.45
N GLY A 418 21.14 -5.22 18.60
CA GLY A 418 22.42 -5.51 17.95
C GLY A 418 22.33 -5.52 16.41
N GLY A 419 22.99 -4.55 15.76
CA GLY A 419 22.98 -4.35 14.29
C GLY A 419 23.32 -5.59 13.45
N MET A 420 22.63 -5.70 12.30
CA MET A 420 22.33 -6.95 11.56
C MET A 420 23.24 -7.21 10.33
N THR A 421 23.44 -8.49 9.98
CA THR A 421 23.75 -8.94 8.59
C THR A 421 22.99 -10.24 8.24
N ALA A 422 22.55 -10.39 6.99
CA ALA A 422 21.81 -11.57 6.49
C ALA A 422 22.30 -12.01 5.08
N ARG A 423 22.21 -13.32 4.78
CA ARG A 423 22.72 -13.99 3.56
C ARG A 423 21.59 -14.72 2.79
N LYS A 424 21.69 -14.81 1.46
CA LYS A 424 20.69 -15.36 0.50
C LYS A 424 20.95 -16.84 0.13
N GLY A 425 19.91 -17.57 -0.28
CA GLY A 425 19.94 -18.92 -0.88
C GLY A 425 18.94 -19.09 -2.04
N SER A 426 19.17 -20.07 -2.93
CA SER A 426 18.50 -20.31 -4.23
C SER A 426 17.49 -21.50 -4.20
N VAL A 427 16.60 -21.59 -5.21
CA VAL A 427 15.42 -22.48 -5.32
C VAL A 427 15.46 -23.36 -6.58
N MET A 428 14.93 -24.60 -6.49
CA MET A 428 14.49 -25.42 -7.64
C MET A 428 13.11 -26.04 -7.30
N GLY A 429 12.13 -25.92 -8.22
CA GLY A 429 10.74 -26.40 -8.02
C GLY A 429 10.47 -27.77 -8.66
N VAL A 430 9.49 -28.50 -8.10
CA VAL A 430 8.90 -29.72 -8.69
C VAL A 430 7.39 -29.55 -8.76
N LEU A 431 6.82 -29.81 -9.93
CA LEU A 431 5.37 -29.84 -10.20
C LEU A 431 4.82 -31.25 -9.98
N THR A 432 3.68 -31.36 -9.31
CA THR A 432 2.81 -32.56 -9.37
C THR A 432 1.51 -32.18 -10.07
N GLY A 433 1.06 -32.99 -11.03
CA GLY A 433 -0.16 -32.76 -11.80
C GLY A 433 -1.41 -32.77 -10.91
N ASN A 434 -2.32 -31.82 -11.13
CA ASN A 434 -3.52 -31.63 -10.32
C ASN A 434 -4.81 -31.82 -11.12
N THR A 435 -5.77 -32.51 -10.49
CA THR A 435 -7.17 -32.72 -10.89
C THR A 435 -8.06 -31.49 -10.67
N TYR A 436 -7.55 -30.46 -9.98
CA TYR A 436 -8.26 -29.23 -9.61
C TYR A 436 -7.74 -28.00 -10.38
N PRO A 437 -8.61 -27.03 -10.75
CA PRO A 437 -8.19 -25.75 -11.33
C PRO A 437 -7.19 -25.01 -10.44
N VAL A 438 -5.98 -24.76 -10.96
CA VAL A 438 -4.94 -24.06 -10.22
C VAL A 438 -5.21 -22.54 -10.26
N ALA A 439 -5.59 -21.97 -9.11
CA ALA A 439 -5.72 -20.53 -8.94
C ALA A 439 -4.33 -19.90 -8.72
N ASP A 440 -3.99 -18.86 -9.48
CA ASP A 440 -2.71 -18.17 -9.34
C ASP A 440 -2.76 -17.13 -8.20
N SER A 441 -2.33 -17.56 -7.02
CA SER A 441 -2.25 -16.70 -5.83
C SER A 441 -1.29 -15.51 -5.98
N LEU A 442 -0.23 -15.63 -6.80
CA LEU A 442 0.71 -14.54 -7.03
C LEU A 442 0.08 -13.50 -7.94
N LEU A 443 -0.64 -13.93 -8.97
CA LEU A 443 -1.37 -13.04 -9.87
C LEU A 443 -2.45 -12.27 -9.11
N MET A 444 -3.23 -12.92 -8.24
CA MET A 444 -4.22 -12.25 -7.38
C MET A 444 -3.58 -11.17 -6.49
N LYS A 445 -2.47 -11.47 -5.82
CA LYS A 445 -1.73 -10.50 -4.99
C LYS A 445 -1.20 -9.33 -5.81
N THR A 446 -0.65 -9.61 -6.98
CA THR A 446 -0.11 -8.59 -7.89
C THR A 446 -1.22 -7.67 -8.41
N SER A 447 -2.37 -8.22 -8.79
CA SER A 447 -3.53 -7.42 -9.24
C SER A 447 -4.05 -6.52 -8.12
N LEU A 448 -4.22 -7.02 -6.90
CA LEU A 448 -4.61 -6.20 -5.75
C LEU A 448 -3.58 -5.10 -5.43
N SER A 449 -2.27 -5.40 -5.53
CA SER A 449 -1.22 -4.39 -5.34
C SER A 449 -1.33 -3.27 -6.39
N LYS A 450 -1.51 -3.63 -7.67
CA LYS A 450 -1.70 -2.66 -8.76
C LYS A 450 -2.94 -1.80 -8.54
N MET A 451 -4.05 -2.41 -8.12
CA MET A 451 -5.29 -1.67 -7.80
C MET A 451 -5.06 -0.62 -6.69
N ASN A 452 -4.32 -0.96 -5.64
CA ASN A 452 -3.98 -0.03 -4.56
C ASN A 452 -3.09 1.13 -5.04
N THR A 453 -2.12 0.84 -5.92
CA THR A 453 -1.27 1.87 -6.54
C THR A 453 -2.09 2.84 -7.38
N GLU A 454 -2.97 2.32 -8.24
CA GLU A 454 -3.84 3.18 -9.07
C GLU A 454 -4.86 3.97 -8.22
N LEU A 455 -5.37 3.40 -7.13
CA LEU A 455 -6.23 4.12 -6.19
C LEU A 455 -5.50 5.29 -5.51
N THR A 456 -4.22 5.09 -5.18
CA THR A 456 -3.36 6.14 -4.63
C THR A 456 -3.20 7.28 -5.63
N THR A 457 -2.89 6.95 -6.90
CA THR A 457 -2.79 7.91 -8.00
C THR A 457 -4.09 8.68 -8.18
N ALA A 458 -5.23 7.98 -8.26
CA ALA A 458 -6.54 8.59 -8.40
C ALA A 458 -6.89 9.52 -7.23
N SER A 459 -6.56 9.13 -5.99
CA SER A 459 -6.82 9.94 -4.78
C SER A 459 -5.98 11.22 -4.75
N ALA A 460 -4.70 11.14 -5.16
CA ALA A 460 -3.82 12.30 -5.29
C ALA A 460 -4.36 13.31 -6.31
N ILE A 461 -4.78 12.83 -7.48
CA ILE A 461 -5.39 13.69 -8.50
C ILE A 461 -6.72 14.28 -8.02
N PHE A 462 -7.58 13.47 -7.40
CA PHE A 462 -8.87 13.92 -6.89
C PHE A 462 -8.72 15.04 -5.86
N THR A 463 -7.70 15.01 -5.00
CA THR A 463 -7.45 16.06 -4.00
C THR A 463 -7.17 17.42 -4.65
N ARG A 464 -6.52 17.42 -5.82
CA ARG A 464 -6.23 18.65 -6.57
C ARG A 464 -7.40 19.10 -7.45
N GLN A 465 -8.10 18.15 -8.07
CA GLN A 465 -9.07 18.43 -9.15
C GLN A 465 -10.53 18.34 -8.73
N GLN A 466 -10.84 17.64 -7.63
CA GLN A 466 -12.20 17.35 -7.14
C GLN A 466 -13.14 16.81 -8.23
N TYR A 467 -12.60 16.06 -9.18
CA TYR A 467 -13.28 15.63 -10.39
C TYR A 467 -13.92 14.25 -10.22
N LEU A 468 -15.20 14.13 -10.60
CA LEU A 468 -15.99 12.88 -10.55
C LEU A 468 -15.93 12.14 -9.19
N PRO A 469 -16.45 12.74 -8.09
CA PRO A 469 -16.40 12.14 -6.75
C PRO A 469 -17.05 10.76 -6.66
N ALA A 470 -18.15 10.53 -7.37
CA ALA A 470 -18.83 9.24 -7.41
C ALA A 470 -17.96 8.12 -8.03
N LEU A 471 -17.11 8.45 -9.01
CA LEU A 471 -16.19 7.47 -9.60
C LEU A 471 -15.08 7.14 -8.60
N LYS A 472 -14.53 8.15 -7.91
CA LYS A 472 -13.54 7.93 -6.84
C LYS A 472 -14.09 7.03 -5.74
N ASP A 473 -15.32 7.26 -5.29
CA ASP A 473 -15.91 6.46 -4.21
C ASP A 473 -16.17 5.01 -4.67
N THR A 474 -16.61 4.82 -5.93
CA THR A 474 -16.70 3.49 -6.54
C THR A 474 -15.35 2.77 -6.55
N CYS A 475 -14.26 3.43 -6.96
CA CYS A 475 -12.92 2.85 -6.93
C CYS A 475 -12.47 2.47 -5.51
N VAL A 476 -12.69 3.34 -4.52
CA VAL A 476 -12.37 3.05 -3.11
C VAL A 476 -13.11 1.80 -2.61
N GLN A 477 -14.41 1.73 -2.85
CA GLN A 477 -15.21 0.59 -2.40
C GLN A 477 -14.80 -0.70 -3.12
N LEU A 478 -14.53 -0.63 -4.42
CA LEU A 478 -14.11 -1.78 -5.20
C LEU A 478 -12.79 -2.38 -4.67
N VAL A 479 -11.76 -1.55 -4.48
CA VAL A 479 -10.46 -2.02 -3.96
C VAL A 479 -10.61 -2.63 -2.57
N ARG A 480 -11.42 -2.01 -1.69
CA ARG A 480 -11.72 -2.56 -0.36
C ARG A 480 -12.43 -3.92 -0.43
N SER A 481 -13.39 -4.08 -1.33
CA SER A 481 -14.09 -5.36 -1.50
C SER A 481 -13.17 -6.46 -2.03
N VAL A 482 -12.29 -6.16 -2.99
CA VAL A 482 -11.29 -7.12 -3.51
C VAL A 482 -10.28 -7.51 -2.43
N ASP A 483 -9.83 -6.56 -1.61
CA ASP A 483 -8.97 -6.82 -0.47
C ASP A 483 -9.65 -7.75 0.56
N SER A 484 -10.95 -7.54 0.83
CA SER A 484 -11.76 -8.42 1.68
C SER A 484 -11.91 -9.84 1.10
N CYS A 485 -12.00 -9.99 -0.23
CA CYS A 485 -12.01 -11.30 -0.87
C CYS A 485 -10.73 -12.08 -0.56
N ALA A 486 -9.56 -11.43 -0.65
CA ALA A 486 -8.27 -12.08 -0.42
C ALA A 486 -8.20 -12.69 0.99
N GLU A 487 -8.59 -11.91 2.01
CA GLU A 487 -8.63 -12.41 3.38
C GLU A 487 -9.60 -13.57 3.57
N LYS A 488 -10.80 -13.48 2.98
CA LYS A 488 -11.83 -14.50 3.13
C LYS A 488 -11.43 -15.81 2.48
N LEU A 489 -10.78 -15.76 1.31
CA LEU A 489 -10.28 -16.96 0.64
C LEU A 489 -9.17 -17.64 1.46
N THR A 490 -8.22 -16.87 1.98
CA THR A 490 -7.16 -17.41 2.85
C THR A 490 -7.74 -18.05 4.12
N ASP A 491 -8.70 -17.38 4.77
CA ASP A 491 -9.39 -17.91 5.96
C ASP A 491 -10.18 -19.19 5.65
N ALA A 492 -10.94 -19.21 4.54
CA ALA A 492 -11.68 -20.39 4.11
C ALA A 492 -10.76 -21.56 3.76
N ALA A 493 -9.67 -21.32 3.04
CA ALA A 493 -8.68 -22.35 2.70
C ALA A 493 -8.01 -22.93 3.95
N LEU A 494 -7.65 -22.09 4.92
CA LEU A 494 -7.08 -22.54 6.19
C LEU A 494 -8.07 -23.38 7.00
N LYS A 495 -9.29 -22.88 7.19
CA LYS A 495 -10.35 -23.57 7.95
C LYS A 495 -10.74 -24.89 7.32
N SER A 496 -10.99 -24.93 6.02
CA SER A 496 -11.34 -26.16 5.31
C SER A 496 -10.19 -27.17 5.32
N SER A 497 -8.94 -26.74 5.10
CA SER A 497 -7.79 -27.64 5.17
C SER A 497 -7.66 -28.30 6.55
N ASN A 498 -7.83 -27.52 7.62
CA ASN A 498 -7.78 -28.05 8.97
C ASN A 498 -8.97 -28.96 9.32
N GLU A 499 -10.20 -28.55 8.96
CA GLU A 499 -11.39 -29.37 9.18
C GLU A 499 -11.27 -30.72 8.47
N LEU A 500 -10.81 -30.72 7.22
CA LEU A 500 -10.54 -31.95 6.46
C LEU A 500 -9.44 -32.79 7.11
N LYS A 501 -8.36 -32.17 7.60
CA LYS A 501 -7.27 -32.87 8.30
C LYS A 501 -7.76 -33.55 9.58
N THR A 502 -8.50 -32.82 10.43
CA THR A 502 -9.05 -33.34 11.68
C THR A 502 -10.05 -34.46 11.43
N ASN A 503 -11.03 -34.27 10.56
CA ASN A 503 -12.02 -35.32 10.27
C ASN A 503 -11.37 -36.55 9.63
N ARG A 504 -10.37 -36.36 8.75
CA ARG A 504 -9.64 -37.50 8.17
C ARG A 504 -8.90 -38.30 9.23
N GLN A 505 -8.25 -37.64 10.19
CA GLN A 505 -7.57 -38.32 11.30
C GLN A 505 -8.55 -39.09 12.18
N MET A 506 -9.70 -38.47 12.51
CA MET A 506 -10.76 -39.12 13.27
C MET A 506 -11.31 -40.34 12.54
N LEU A 507 -11.60 -40.22 11.24
CA LEU A 507 -12.08 -41.34 10.42
C LEU A 507 -11.05 -42.47 10.37
N MET A 508 -9.77 -42.18 10.18
CA MET A 508 -8.73 -43.22 10.21
C MET A 508 -8.71 -44.00 11.53
N ALA A 509 -8.92 -43.32 12.67
CA ALA A 509 -9.00 -43.97 13.97
C ALA A 509 -10.28 -44.81 14.11
N VAL A 510 -11.45 -44.28 13.69
CA VAL A 510 -12.71 -45.02 13.68
C VAL A 510 -12.64 -46.27 12.79
N GLU A 511 -12.04 -46.19 11.60
CA GLU A 511 -11.88 -47.34 10.71
C GLU A 511 -10.93 -48.40 11.30
N ALA A 512 -9.84 -47.97 11.95
CA ALA A 512 -8.94 -48.89 12.65
C ALA A 512 -9.65 -49.60 13.81
N ASP A 513 -10.47 -48.88 14.56
CA ASP A 513 -11.26 -49.42 15.66
C ASP A 513 -12.34 -50.39 15.17
N LEU A 514 -13.05 -50.05 14.08
CA LEU A 514 -14.02 -50.93 13.42
C LEU A 514 -13.36 -52.23 12.96
N ALA A 515 -12.20 -52.15 12.29
CA ALA A 515 -11.47 -53.32 11.84
C ALA A 515 -11.06 -54.22 13.03
N SER A 516 -10.50 -53.62 14.08
CA SER A 516 -10.10 -54.35 15.29
C SER A 516 -11.29 -54.99 16.01
N GLU A 517 -12.47 -54.36 16.02
CA GLU A 517 -13.65 -54.92 16.68
C GLU A 517 -14.26 -56.07 15.87
N ILE A 518 -14.29 -55.94 14.54
CA ILE A 518 -14.79 -56.98 13.62
C ILE A 518 -13.89 -58.22 13.64
N GLU A 519 -12.56 -58.03 13.69
CA GLU A 519 -11.59 -59.12 13.79
C GLU A 519 -11.50 -59.74 15.20
N GLY A 520 -11.92 -58.98 16.23
CA GLY A 520 -11.83 -59.34 17.64
C GLY A 520 -13.11 -59.95 18.21
N GLU A 521 -13.70 -59.28 19.21
CA GLU A 521 -14.86 -59.78 19.96
C GLU A 521 -16.19 -59.67 19.20
N ASN A 522 -16.22 -58.91 18.11
CA ASN A 522 -17.38 -58.68 17.26
C ASN A 522 -18.61 -58.18 18.05
N ASN A 523 -18.39 -57.25 18.99
CA ASN A 523 -19.46 -56.68 19.79
C ASN A 523 -20.32 -55.74 18.94
N ILE A 524 -21.56 -56.18 18.65
CA ILE A 524 -22.52 -55.49 17.77
C ILE A 524 -22.78 -54.05 18.24
N ASP A 525 -22.90 -53.82 19.55
CA ASP A 525 -23.14 -52.50 20.11
C ASP A 525 -21.98 -51.53 19.82
N ASN A 526 -20.74 -52.01 19.95
CA ASN A 526 -19.54 -51.20 19.69
C ASN A 526 -19.41 -50.88 18.20
N ILE A 527 -19.73 -51.85 17.34
CA ILE A 527 -19.74 -51.68 15.89
C ILE A 527 -20.79 -50.63 15.50
N GLU A 528 -22.01 -50.69 16.04
CA GLU A 528 -23.07 -49.73 15.75
C GLU A 528 -22.67 -48.29 16.14
N ASP A 529 -22.11 -48.10 17.34
CA ASP A 529 -21.65 -46.79 17.81
C ASP A 529 -20.52 -46.23 16.92
N LEU A 530 -19.55 -47.06 16.51
CA LEU A 530 -18.47 -46.65 15.61
C LEU A 530 -18.98 -46.32 14.21
N LEU A 531 -19.98 -47.05 13.70
CA LEU A 531 -20.62 -46.75 12.41
C LEU A 531 -21.39 -45.42 12.47
N GLN A 532 -22.08 -45.14 13.59
CA GLN A 532 -22.73 -43.85 13.83
C GLN A 532 -21.71 -42.71 13.87
N GLU A 533 -20.59 -42.91 14.56
CA GLU A 533 -19.51 -41.93 14.65
C GLU A 533 -18.90 -41.63 13.27
N ARG A 534 -18.59 -42.67 12.47
CA ARG A 534 -18.12 -42.52 11.09
C ARG A 534 -19.05 -41.63 10.26
N ASN A 535 -20.36 -41.92 10.28
CA ASN A 535 -21.35 -41.16 9.52
C ASN A 535 -21.46 -39.71 10.00
N SER A 536 -21.36 -39.48 11.31
CA SER A 536 -21.35 -38.15 11.92
C SER A 536 -20.16 -37.31 11.43
N GLN A 537 -18.96 -37.89 11.43
CA GLN A 537 -17.73 -37.20 10.99
C GLN A 537 -17.76 -36.84 9.50
N LEU A 538 -18.21 -37.76 8.64
CA LEU A 538 -18.36 -37.51 7.20
C LEU A 538 -19.34 -36.36 6.93
N LYS A 539 -20.50 -36.38 7.61
CA LYS A 539 -21.50 -35.31 7.49
C LYS A 539 -20.96 -33.97 7.99
N LYS A 540 -20.27 -33.95 9.13
CA LYS A 540 -19.69 -32.73 9.72
C LYS A 540 -18.70 -32.05 8.77
N ALA A 541 -17.76 -32.82 8.21
CA ALA A 541 -16.74 -32.31 7.31
C ALA A 541 -17.32 -31.65 6.05
N ILE A 542 -18.34 -32.28 5.47
CA ILE A 542 -18.99 -31.80 4.25
C ILE A 542 -19.82 -30.56 4.52
N VAL A 543 -20.65 -30.55 5.57
CA VAL A 543 -21.47 -29.39 5.92
C VAL A 543 -20.60 -28.15 6.13
N LYS A 544 -19.52 -28.27 6.90
CA LYS A 544 -18.59 -27.15 7.13
C LYS A 544 -17.90 -26.70 5.84
N THR A 545 -17.51 -27.62 4.97
CA THR A 545 -16.90 -27.26 3.67
C THR A 545 -17.90 -26.57 2.74
N VAL A 546 -19.16 -27.03 2.70
CA VAL A 546 -20.26 -26.39 1.96
C VAL A 546 -20.51 -24.96 2.45
N GLU A 547 -20.50 -24.72 3.76
CA GLU A 547 -20.63 -23.38 4.34
C GLU A 547 -19.48 -22.47 3.90
N MET A 548 -18.23 -22.95 3.94
CA MET A 548 -17.07 -22.18 3.47
C MET A 548 -17.17 -21.86 1.97
N THR A 549 -17.59 -22.82 1.13
CA THR A 549 -17.81 -22.63 -0.30
C THR A 549 -18.84 -21.54 -0.59
N LYS A 550 -19.96 -21.53 0.15
CA LYS A 550 -21.00 -20.49 0.03
C LYS A 550 -20.46 -19.11 0.37
N GLU A 551 -19.66 -19.01 1.43
CA GLU A 551 -19.07 -17.76 1.88
C GLU A 551 -18.09 -17.15 0.86
N ILE A 552 -17.19 -17.95 0.30
CA ILE A 552 -16.25 -17.46 -0.74
C ILE A 552 -16.96 -17.11 -2.05
N ARG A 553 -18.01 -17.86 -2.42
CA ARG A 553 -18.85 -17.58 -3.59
C ARG A 553 -19.60 -16.25 -3.43
N LYS A 554 -20.17 -16.01 -2.25
CA LYS A 554 -20.82 -14.72 -1.94
C LYS A 554 -19.83 -13.56 -2.09
N LYS A 555 -18.61 -13.71 -1.59
CA LYS A 555 -17.58 -12.67 -1.69
C LYS A 555 -17.14 -12.36 -3.10
N VAL A 556 -16.91 -13.36 -3.96
CA VAL A 556 -16.55 -13.07 -5.36
C VAL A 556 -17.69 -12.39 -6.11
N HIS A 557 -18.94 -12.72 -5.79
CA HIS A 557 -20.11 -12.07 -6.40
C HIS A 557 -20.15 -10.56 -6.10
N GLU A 558 -19.79 -10.13 -4.88
CA GLU A 558 -19.72 -8.71 -4.49
C GLU A 558 -18.75 -7.88 -5.36
N VAL A 559 -17.76 -8.51 -5.99
CA VAL A 559 -16.73 -7.86 -6.84
C VAL A 559 -16.82 -8.27 -8.31
N SER A 560 -17.80 -9.09 -8.68
CA SER A 560 -17.93 -9.62 -10.04
C SER A 560 -18.47 -8.58 -11.03
N SER A 561 -19.29 -7.64 -10.56
CA SER A 561 -19.78 -6.53 -11.38
C SER A 561 -18.70 -5.47 -11.56
N GLY A 562 -18.28 -5.25 -12.81
CA GLY A 562 -17.47 -4.11 -13.20
C GLY A 562 -18.32 -2.86 -13.44
N PHE A 563 -17.69 -1.69 -13.49
CA PHE A 563 -18.35 -0.49 -14.00
C PHE A 563 -18.15 -0.33 -15.50
N ASP A 564 -19.15 0.24 -16.18
CA ASP A 564 -19.09 0.45 -17.63
C ASP A 564 -18.12 1.58 -17.99
N LYS A 565 -17.08 1.23 -18.76
CA LYS A 565 -16.07 2.18 -19.22
C LYS A 565 -16.58 3.07 -20.36
N ALA A 566 -17.64 2.70 -21.09
CA ALA A 566 -18.09 3.40 -22.29
C ALA A 566 -18.41 4.88 -22.03
N THR A 567 -19.15 5.16 -20.95
CA THR A 567 -19.49 6.55 -20.58
C THR A 567 -18.23 7.36 -20.25
N THR A 568 -17.30 6.79 -19.49
CA THR A 568 -16.06 7.46 -19.09
C THR A 568 -15.05 7.64 -20.23
N MET A 569 -15.08 6.77 -21.26
CA MET A 569 -14.31 6.96 -22.49
C MET A 569 -14.75 8.21 -23.25
N GLY A 570 -16.05 8.54 -23.23
CA GLY A 570 -16.55 9.80 -23.76
C GLY A 570 -15.96 11.03 -23.05
N TYR A 571 -15.81 10.97 -21.72
CA TYR A 571 -15.15 12.03 -20.95
C TYR A 571 -13.65 12.16 -21.29
N ILE A 572 -12.94 11.05 -21.47
CA ILE A 572 -11.54 11.07 -21.93
C ILE A 572 -11.44 11.78 -23.28
N ALA A 573 -12.25 11.37 -24.26
CA ALA A 573 -12.22 11.96 -25.61
C ALA A 573 -12.50 13.47 -25.59
N GLY A 574 -13.44 13.93 -24.75
CA GLY A 574 -13.69 15.36 -24.55
C GLY A 574 -12.48 16.10 -23.98
N LEU A 575 -11.87 15.57 -22.93
CA LEU A 575 -10.70 16.17 -22.28
C LEU A 575 -9.45 16.16 -23.17
N GLU A 576 -9.26 15.11 -23.98
CA GLU A 576 -8.17 15.04 -24.96
C GLU A 576 -8.32 16.11 -26.05
N LYS A 577 -9.56 16.34 -26.51
CA LYS A 577 -9.87 17.44 -27.44
C LYS A 577 -9.61 18.81 -26.82
N ASP A 578 -9.99 19.01 -25.57
CA ASP A 578 -9.71 20.25 -24.83
C ASP A 578 -8.19 20.47 -24.69
N LYS A 579 -7.46 19.41 -24.33
CA LYS A 579 -5.98 19.42 -24.26
C LYS A 579 -5.35 19.82 -25.60
N GLU A 580 -5.80 19.24 -26.71
CA GLU A 580 -5.30 19.59 -28.05
C GLU A 580 -5.62 21.05 -28.41
N SER A 581 -6.81 21.53 -28.05
CA SER A 581 -7.21 22.94 -28.24
C SER A 581 -6.30 23.90 -27.47
N HIS A 582 -6.00 23.58 -26.20
CA HIS A 582 -5.09 24.38 -25.38
C HIS A 582 -3.65 24.35 -25.91
N LEU A 583 -3.17 23.20 -26.39
CA LEU A 583 -1.84 23.08 -27.00
C LEU A 583 -1.71 23.96 -28.26
N LYS A 584 -2.70 23.91 -29.16
CA LYS A 584 -2.73 24.79 -30.35
C LYS A 584 -2.73 26.26 -29.98
N MET A 585 -3.47 26.65 -28.94
CA MET A 585 -3.47 28.04 -28.46
C MET A 585 -2.12 28.45 -27.87
N ILE A 586 -1.45 27.55 -27.13
CA ILE A 586 -0.10 27.79 -26.60
C ILE A 586 0.90 27.99 -27.75
N GLU A 587 0.86 27.14 -28.77
CA GLU A 587 1.74 27.26 -29.95
C GLU A 587 1.53 28.60 -30.67
N GLN A 588 0.27 29.00 -30.90
CA GLN A 588 -0.05 30.29 -31.51
C GLN A 588 0.47 31.47 -30.68
N LEU A 589 0.28 31.42 -29.35
CA LEU A 589 0.77 32.45 -28.45
C LEU A 589 2.31 32.48 -28.39
N GLN A 590 2.99 31.33 -28.50
CA GLN A 590 4.45 31.24 -28.56
C GLN A 590 5.01 31.86 -29.83
N VAL A 591 4.36 31.64 -30.99
CA VAL A 591 4.73 32.29 -32.25
C VAL A 591 4.59 33.81 -32.14
N ALA A 592 3.46 34.28 -31.61
CA ALA A 592 3.23 35.71 -31.39
C ALA A 592 4.25 36.31 -30.39
N LEU A 593 4.59 35.58 -29.33
CA LEU A 593 5.61 35.96 -28.35
C LEU A 593 6.98 36.10 -29.00
N SER A 594 7.44 35.11 -29.78
CA SER A 594 8.74 35.17 -30.46
C SER A 594 8.81 36.31 -31.46
N GLN A 595 7.71 36.58 -32.18
CA GLN A 595 7.62 37.74 -33.06
C GLN A 595 7.78 39.05 -32.27
N SER A 596 6.99 39.25 -31.21
CA SER A 596 7.08 40.46 -30.39
C SER A 596 8.43 40.61 -29.67
N GLN A 597 9.10 39.51 -29.29
CA GLN A 597 10.47 39.53 -28.76
C GLN A 597 11.48 39.99 -29.82
N SER A 598 11.35 39.53 -31.06
CA SER A 598 12.18 40.00 -32.18
C SER A 598 11.94 41.48 -32.48
N GLU A 599 10.68 41.90 -32.53
CA GLU A 599 10.29 43.30 -32.71
C GLU A 599 10.88 44.18 -31.60
N LYS A 600 10.77 43.74 -30.34
CA LYS A 600 11.37 44.43 -29.20
C LYS A 600 12.89 44.54 -29.34
N LYS A 601 13.57 43.45 -29.70
CA LYS A 601 15.03 43.46 -29.91
C LYS A 601 15.42 44.45 -31.00
N THR A 602 14.71 44.49 -32.11
CA THR A 602 15.01 45.46 -33.17
C THR A 602 14.82 46.91 -32.70
N ILE A 603 13.80 47.18 -31.89
CA ILE A 603 13.61 48.50 -31.28
C ILE A 603 14.77 48.81 -30.32
N SER A 604 15.19 47.88 -29.47
CA SER A 604 16.32 48.05 -28.55
C SER A 604 17.65 48.29 -29.29
N ASP A 605 17.97 47.47 -30.29
CA ASP A 605 19.19 47.61 -31.10
C ASP A 605 19.19 48.95 -31.85
N ALA A 606 18.02 49.40 -32.34
CA ALA A 606 17.87 50.70 -32.98
C ALA A 606 18.04 51.86 -31.99
N ILE A 607 17.49 51.75 -30.77
CA ILE A 607 17.72 52.73 -29.69
C ILE A 607 19.22 52.81 -29.39
N GLU A 608 19.93 51.69 -29.25
CA GLU A 608 21.38 51.65 -28.99
C GLU A 608 22.21 52.25 -30.15
N ALA A 609 21.82 51.97 -31.40
CA ALA A 609 22.48 52.55 -32.57
C ALA A 609 22.28 54.08 -32.64
N ILE A 610 21.06 54.56 -32.35
CA ILE A 610 20.75 56.00 -32.24
C ILE A 610 21.56 56.63 -31.11
N GLU A 611 21.71 55.94 -29.96
CA GLU A 611 22.57 56.36 -28.84
C GLU A 611 24.03 56.54 -29.26
N LYS A 612 24.63 55.54 -29.92
CA LYS A 612 26.03 55.57 -30.37
C LYS A 612 26.31 56.62 -31.43
N ALA A 613 25.35 56.90 -32.31
CA ALA A 613 25.49 57.90 -33.38
C ALA A 613 25.45 59.37 -32.89
N GLY A 614 25.14 59.58 -31.60
CA GLY A 614 25.16 60.90 -30.98
C GLY A 614 23.82 61.61 -31.06
N ILE A 615 22.95 61.30 -30.10
CA ILE A 615 21.60 61.85 -30.01
C ILE A 615 21.58 63.36 -29.68
N GLU A 616 22.71 63.92 -29.26
CA GLU A 616 22.88 65.35 -28.93
C GLU A 616 22.55 66.30 -30.09
N LYS A 617 22.56 65.79 -31.33
CA LYS A 617 22.21 66.52 -32.55
C LYS A 617 20.71 66.46 -32.90
N ILE A 618 19.89 65.69 -32.15
CA ILE A 618 18.44 65.51 -32.38
C ILE A 618 17.67 66.33 -31.33
N GLY A 619 17.09 67.46 -31.73
CA GLY A 619 16.26 68.32 -30.86
C GLY A 619 14.84 67.79 -30.57
N LYS A 620 14.14 68.42 -29.62
CA LYS A 620 12.81 68.04 -29.05
C LYS A 620 11.72 67.64 -30.06
N ASP A 621 11.72 68.28 -31.22
CA ASP A 621 10.69 68.15 -32.27
C ASP A 621 11.29 67.62 -33.58
N VAL A 622 12.52 67.11 -33.53
CA VAL A 622 13.16 66.52 -34.71
C VAL A 622 12.58 65.14 -34.92
N ALA A 623 11.72 65.04 -35.93
CA ALA A 623 11.29 63.76 -36.46
C ALA A 623 12.53 62.96 -36.86
N LEU A 624 12.60 61.70 -36.44
CA LEU A 624 13.55 60.70 -36.92
C LEU A 624 13.27 60.47 -38.42
N THR A 625 13.92 61.26 -39.27
CA THR A 625 13.92 61.11 -40.72
C THR A 625 15.23 60.47 -41.18
N ILE A 626 15.20 59.77 -42.31
CA ILE A 626 16.37 59.11 -42.90
C ILE A 626 17.50 60.13 -43.13
N ASP A 627 17.17 61.34 -43.60
CA ASP A 627 18.15 62.41 -43.84
C ASP A 627 18.85 62.86 -42.56
N LYS A 628 18.11 62.97 -41.44
CA LYS A 628 18.70 63.29 -40.13
C LYS A 628 19.60 62.17 -39.64
N LEU A 629 19.20 60.92 -39.81
CA LEU A 629 19.99 59.76 -39.37
C LEU A 629 21.30 59.63 -40.16
N LEU A 630 21.31 60.02 -41.45
CA LEU A 630 22.51 60.13 -42.27
C LEU A 630 23.45 61.25 -41.78
N GLU A 631 22.91 62.41 -41.38
CA GLU A 631 23.69 63.52 -40.79
C GLU A 631 24.36 63.15 -39.45
N LEU A 632 23.87 62.12 -38.77
CA LEU A 632 24.45 61.56 -37.53
C LEU A 632 25.61 60.59 -37.79
N GLY A 633 25.94 60.29 -39.05
CA GLY A 633 27.04 59.40 -39.40
C GLY A 633 26.74 57.91 -39.22
N MET A 634 25.45 57.53 -39.17
CA MET A 634 25.05 56.11 -39.17
C MET A 634 25.47 55.41 -40.46
N LYS A 635 25.91 54.16 -40.31
CA LYS A 635 26.21 53.29 -41.45
C LYS A 635 24.90 52.87 -42.15
N PRO A 636 24.95 52.53 -43.46
CA PRO A 636 23.77 52.06 -44.20
C PRO A 636 23.00 50.91 -43.52
N THR A 637 23.72 49.98 -42.88
CA THR A 637 23.13 48.86 -42.14
C THR A 637 22.39 49.28 -40.87
N GLU A 638 22.84 50.34 -40.20
CA GLU A 638 22.20 50.89 -39.00
C GLU A 638 20.94 51.70 -39.37
N LEU A 639 20.98 52.39 -40.51
CA LEU A 639 19.83 53.12 -41.06
C LEU A 639 18.65 52.20 -41.40
N GLU A 640 18.92 51.04 -41.99
CA GLU A 640 17.87 50.04 -42.30
C GLU A 640 17.24 49.47 -41.02
N LEU A 641 18.05 49.14 -40.02
CA LEU A 641 17.60 48.69 -38.71
C LEU A 641 16.67 49.72 -38.04
N VAL A 642 17.09 50.99 -38.01
CA VAL A 642 16.31 52.08 -37.41
C VAL A 642 15.02 52.31 -38.19
N LYS A 643 15.04 52.27 -39.52
CA LYS A 643 13.83 52.42 -40.35
C LYS A 643 12.80 51.34 -40.04
N PHE A 644 13.22 50.08 -39.93
CA PHE A 644 12.32 48.97 -39.58
C PHE A 644 11.77 49.11 -38.15
N ALA A 645 12.59 49.55 -37.20
CA ALA A 645 12.16 49.82 -35.84
C ALA A 645 11.12 50.97 -35.78
N ILE A 646 11.30 52.05 -36.54
CA ILE A 646 10.32 53.15 -36.67
C ILE A 646 8.96 52.63 -37.17
N GLU A 647 8.93 51.74 -38.17
CA GLU A 647 7.68 51.14 -38.65
C GLU A 647 7.02 50.25 -37.59
N THR A 648 7.82 49.52 -36.81
CA THR A 648 7.35 48.67 -35.73
C THR A 648 6.71 49.49 -34.60
N VAL A 649 7.35 50.61 -34.21
CA VAL A 649 6.84 51.55 -33.20
C VAL A 649 5.54 52.21 -33.66
N LYS A 650 5.44 52.62 -34.93
CA LYS A 650 4.19 53.17 -35.50
C LYS A 650 3.01 52.19 -35.43
N LYS A 651 3.25 50.88 -35.54
CA LYS A 651 2.22 49.86 -35.37
C LYS A 651 1.90 49.58 -33.90
N ALA A 652 2.84 49.86 -32.99
CA ALA A 652 2.68 49.58 -31.57
C ALA A 652 1.90 50.67 -30.82
N ILE A 653 1.94 51.92 -31.29
CA ILE A 653 1.29 53.08 -30.66
C ILE A 653 0.33 53.73 -31.68
N GLU A 654 -0.96 53.79 -31.34
CA GLU A 654 -2.03 54.29 -32.25
C GLU A 654 -2.04 55.83 -32.44
N ASP A 655 -1.40 56.59 -31.55
CA ASP A 655 -1.57 58.06 -31.42
C ASP A 655 -0.29 58.88 -31.75
N ILE A 656 0.53 58.40 -32.68
CA ILE A 656 1.77 59.11 -33.07
C ILE A 656 1.44 60.15 -34.16
N GLY A 657 1.58 61.44 -33.82
CA GLY A 657 1.49 62.55 -34.78
C GLY A 657 2.52 62.49 -35.92
N ALA A 658 2.49 63.44 -36.86
CA ALA A 658 3.20 63.39 -38.15
C ALA A 658 4.75 63.23 -38.13
N GLY A 659 5.40 63.18 -36.95
CA GLY A 659 6.84 62.93 -36.82
C GLY A 659 7.18 62.07 -35.60
N LEU A 660 7.87 60.94 -35.83
CA LEU A 660 8.27 59.99 -34.78
C LEU A 660 9.58 60.44 -34.11
N ARG A 661 9.61 60.55 -32.79
CA ARG A 661 10.74 61.07 -31.99
C ARG A 661 11.48 59.92 -31.30
N PHE A 662 12.68 60.19 -30.79
CA PHE A 662 13.44 59.20 -29.98
C PHE A 662 12.64 58.70 -28.77
N ILE A 663 11.83 59.57 -28.15
CA ILE A 663 10.99 59.14 -27.02
C ILE A 663 9.83 58.22 -27.43
N ASP A 664 9.32 58.37 -28.65
CA ASP A 664 8.28 57.49 -29.19
C ASP A 664 8.86 56.09 -29.43
N MET A 665 10.17 55.97 -29.71
CA MET A 665 10.86 54.66 -29.77
C MET A 665 10.89 53.95 -28.42
N ILE A 666 11.16 54.69 -27.33
CA ILE A 666 11.15 54.14 -25.96
C ILE A 666 9.73 53.71 -25.58
N ARG A 667 8.72 54.58 -25.79
CA ARG A 667 7.30 54.23 -25.56
C ARG A 667 6.85 53.03 -26.40
N GLY A 668 7.37 52.92 -27.62
CA GLY A 668 7.07 51.79 -28.50
C GLY A 668 7.68 50.49 -27.97
N SER A 669 8.90 50.55 -27.44
CA SER A 669 9.53 49.43 -26.74
C SER A 669 8.70 48.97 -25.54
N ASP A 670 8.20 49.91 -24.73
CA ASP A 670 7.36 49.61 -23.56
C ASP A 670 6.00 49.02 -23.95
N ALA A 671 5.37 49.54 -25.01
CA ALA A 671 4.12 48.99 -25.53
C ALA A 671 4.30 47.55 -26.05
N VAL A 672 5.43 47.25 -26.71
CA VAL A 672 5.76 45.88 -27.13
C VAL A 672 6.07 44.99 -25.91
N GLN A 673 6.74 45.51 -24.88
CA GLN A 673 6.99 44.78 -23.64
C GLN A 673 5.68 44.42 -22.92
N ALA A 674 4.70 45.33 -22.86
CA ALA A 674 3.39 45.05 -22.29
C ALA A 674 2.65 43.94 -23.07
N LYS A 675 2.79 43.89 -24.41
CA LYS A 675 2.26 42.79 -25.23
C LYS A 675 2.94 41.46 -24.92
N ILE A 676 4.28 41.46 -24.80
CA ILE A 676 5.06 40.27 -24.40
C ILE A 676 4.56 39.72 -23.06
N ASP A 677 4.37 40.58 -22.06
CA ASP A 677 3.89 40.18 -20.73
C ASP A 677 2.46 39.64 -20.78
N GLY A 678 1.59 40.25 -21.60
CA GLY A 678 0.26 39.74 -21.88
C GLY A 678 0.26 38.34 -22.51
N PHE A 679 1.16 38.07 -23.47
CA PHE A 679 1.31 36.74 -24.06
C PHE A 679 1.81 35.71 -23.05
N LEU A 680 2.83 36.04 -22.24
CA LEU A 680 3.35 35.15 -21.20
C LEU A 680 2.26 34.74 -20.20
N ASN A 681 1.47 35.71 -19.72
CA ASN A 681 0.36 35.45 -18.80
C ASN A 681 -0.71 34.52 -19.41
N ARG A 682 -1.05 34.74 -20.68
CA ARG A 682 -2.01 33.88 -21.40
C ARG A 682 -1.44 32.47 -21.60
N ILE A 683 -0.16 32.34 -21.98
CA ILE A 683 0.51 31.04 -22.11
C ILE A 683 0.44 30.28 -20.78
N GLN A 684 0.72 30.94 -19.65
CA GLN A 684 0.68 30.29 -18.34
C GLN A 684 -0.73 29.85 -17.93
N SER A 685 -1.74 30.68 -18.22
CA SER A 685 -3.14 30.32 -18.03
C SER A 685 -3.53 29.10 -18.86
N GLU A 686 -3.16 29.06 -20.15
CA GLU A 686 -3.50 27.94 -21.04
C GLU A 686 -2.73 26.66 -20.66
N LYS A 687 -1.45 26.75 -20.27
CA LYS A 687 -0.69 25.62 -19.71
C LYS A 687 -1.36 25.02 -18.47
N SER A 688 -1.89 25.87 -17.59
CA SER A 688 -2.58 25.40 -16.38
C SER A 688 -3.88 24.65 -16.71
N LYS A 689 -4.66 25.13 -17.68
CA LYS A 689 -5.86 24.42 -18.17
C LYS A 689 -5.51 23.10 -18.85
N GLN A 690 -4.47 23.11 -19.69
CA GLN A 690 -3.93 21.91 -20.34
C GLN A 690 -3.46 20.86 -19.34
N THR A 691 -2.77 21.28 -18.29
CA THR A 691 -2.36 20.39 -17.18
C THR A 691 -3.56 19.83 -16.43
N ALA A 692 -4.56 20.65 -16.12
CA ALA A 692 -5.78 20.18 -15.44
C ALA A 692 -6.57 19.17 -16.28
N ALA A 693 -6.66 19.37 -17.60
CA ALA A 693 -7.26 18.39 -18.50
C ALA A 693 -6.48 17.06 -18.51
N ASP A 694 -5.14 17.13 -18.59
CA ASP A 694 -4.27 15.95 -18.55
C ASP A 694 -4.40 15.15 -17.24
N GLU A 695 -4.45 15.83 -16.09
CA GLU A 695 -4.69 15.20 -14.80
C GLU A 695 -6.07 14.52 -14.72
N LYS A 696 -7.12 15.16 -15.23
CA LYS A 696 -8.47 14.56 -15.27
C LYS A 696 -8.53 13.32 -16.17
N VAL A 697 -7.79 13.30 -17.28
CA VAL A 697 -7.65 12.10 -18.12
C VAL A 697 -6.96 10.98 -17.33
N LYS A 698 -5.82 11.29 -16.68
CA LYS A 698 -5.09 10.31 -15.85
C LYS A 698 -5.93 9.75 -14.71
N PHE A 699 -6.81 10.56 -14.11
CA PHE A 699 -7.75 10.09 -13.08
C PHE A 699 -8.70 9.01 -13.62
N ILE A 700 -9.29 9.22 -14.81
CA ILE A 700 -10.17 8.22 -15.42
C ILE A 700 -9.39 6.98 -15.84
N GLN A 701 -8.18 7.15 -16.38
CA GLN A 701 -7.30 6.03 -16.76
C GLN A 701 -6.91 5.16 -15.55
N ALA A 702 -6.59 5.77 -14.40
CA ALA A 702 -6.35 5.04 -13.16
C ALA A 702 -7.58 4.21 -12.75
N ALA A 703 -8.79 4.78 -12.85
CA ALA A 703 -10.03 4.04 -12.60
C ALA A 703 -10.21 2.87 -13.58
N HIS A 704 -9.86 3.03 -14.85
CA HIS A 704 -9.92 1.95 -15.85
C HIS A 704 -8.93 0.82 -15.54
N LEU A 705 -7.72 1.16 -15.11
CA LEU A 705 -6.71 0.17 -14.71
C LEU A 705 -7.14 -0.62 -13.46
N ILE A 706 -7.81 0.03 -12.49
CA ILE A 706 -8.41 -0.66 -11.34
C ILE A 706 -9.43 -1.69 -11.83
N GLU A 707 -10.30 -1.33 -12.77
CA GLU A 707 -11.30 -2.25 -13.34
C GLU A 707 -10.66 -3.41 -14.11
N ASP A 708 -9.59 -3.17 -14.88
CA ASP A 708 -8.87 -4.22 -15.59
C ASP A 708 -8.26 -5.24 -14.61
N GLN A 709 -7.62 -4.74 -13.54
CA GLN A 709 -7.04 -5.61 -12.52
C GLN A 709 -8.10 -6.35 -11.70
N ARG A 710 -9.27 -5.74 -11.45
CA ARG A 710 -10.42 -6.43 -10.85
C ARG A 710 -10.83 -7.64 -11.68
N SER A 711 -10.94 -7.48 -13.00
CA SER A 711 -11.34 -8.59 -13.88
C SER A 711 -10.33 -9.74 -13.83
N VAL A 712 -9.03 -9.44 -13.80
CA VAL A 712 -7.97 -10.45 -13.64
C VAL A 712 -8.09 -11.16 -12.29
N TYR A 713 -8.27 -10.40 -11.22
CA TYR A 713 -8.42 -10.95 -9.87
C TYR A 713 -9.63 -11.89 -9.77
N VAL A 714 -10.79 -11.46 -10.26
CA VAL A 714 -12.03 -12.25 -10.20
C VAL A 714 -11.92 -13.56 -10.97
N ALA A 715 -11.27 -13.55 -12.14
CA ALA A 715 -11.06 -14.76 -12.92
C ALA A 715 -10.21 -15.81 -12.17
N GLU A 716 -9.15 -15.39 -11.47
CA GLU A 716 -8.33 -16.30 -10.67
C GLU A 716 -9.04 -16.76 -9.39
N TYR A 717 -9.77 -15.86 -8.72
CA TYR A 717 -10.55 -16.20 -7.53
C TYR A 717 -11.63 -17.23 -7.85
N GLN A 718 -12.29 -17.11 -9.01
CA GLN A 718 -13.35 -18.04 -9.43
C GLN A 718 -12.83 -19.48 -9.59
N LYS A 719 -11.59 -19.68 -10.05
CA LYS A 719 -10.96 -21.02 -10.10
C LYS A 719 -10.82 -21.67 -8.73
N ALA A 720 -10.57 -20.86 -7.69
CA ALA A 720 -10.53 -21.34 -6.32
C ALA A 720 -11.95 -21.75 -5.86
N VAL A 721 -12.96 -20.93 -6.13
CA VAL A 721 -14.37 -21.25 -5.84
C VAL A 721 -14.80 -22.56 -6.53
N GLU A 722 -14.49 -22.71 -7.82
CA GLU A 722 -14.75 -23.93 -8.58
C GLU A 722 -14.08 -25.17 -7.96
N SER A 723 -12.87 -25.02 -7.41
CA SER A 723 -12.16 -26.15 -6.78
C SER A 723 -12.82 -26.60 -5.48
N PHE A 724 -13.34 -25.67 -4.68
CA PHE A 724 -14.17 -25.98 -3.52
C PHE A 724 -15.48 -26.66 -3.91
N GLU A 725 -16.11 -26.22 -4.99
CA GLU A 725 -17.35 -26.80 -5.52
C GLU A 725 -17.14 -28.22 -6.04
N LEU A 726 -16.05 -28.47 -6.77
CA LEU A 726 -15.68 -29.80 -7.26
C LEU A 726 -15.49 -30.80 -6.12
N PHE A 727 -14.86 -30.40 -5.01
CA PHE A 727 -14.76 -31.25 -3.83
C PHE A 727 -16.13 -31.55 -3.20
N VAL A 728 -16.98 -30.52 -3.03
CA VAL A 728 -18.32 -30.71 -2.48
C VAL A 728 -19.14 -31.66 -3.36
N MET A 729 -19.05 -31.50 -4.69
CA MET A 729 -19.73 -32.37 -5.64
C MET A 729 -19.18 -33.80 -5.64
N SER A 730 -17.87 -34.00 -5.47
CA SER A 730 -17.29 -35.35 -5.47
C SER A 730 -17.71 -36.16 -4.25
N MET A 731 -18.10 -35.51 -3.16
CA MET A 731 -18.50 -36.12 -1.88
C MET A 731 -20.02 -36.23 -1.68
N GLU A 732 -20.83 -36.14 -2.74
CA GLU A 732 -22.28 -36.38 -2.63
C GLU A 732 -22.57 -37.85 -2.28
N PHE A 733 -23.34 -38.08 -1.20
CA PHE A 733 -23.53 -39.40 -0.59
C PHE A 733 -24.14 -40.45 -1.53
N ASP A 734 -25.00 -40.04 -2.45
CA ASP A 734 -25.68 -40.89 -3.44
C ASP A 734 -24.72 -41.57 -4.44
N LYS A 735 -23.44 -41.18 -4.44
CA LYS A 735 -22.39 -41.74 -5.32
C LYS A 735 -21.69 -42.97 -4.75
N PHE A 736 -21.99 -43.38 -3.52
CA PHE A 736 -21.28 -44.46 -2.83
C PHE A 736 -22.20 -45.63 -2.48
N SER A 737 -21.68 -46.84 -2.61
CA SER A 737 -22.38 -48.11 -2.36
C SER A 737 -22.71 -48.32 -0.88
N ASP A 738 -21.76 -47.99 0.00
CA ASP A 738 -21.90 -48.08 1.45
C ASP A 738 -21.00 -47.06 2.16
N GLY A 739 -21.09 -47.00 3.49
CA GLY A 739 -20.33 -46.06 4.30
C GLY A 739 -18.81 -46.33 4.35
N THR A 740 -18.37 -47.54 4.03
CA THR A 740 -16.95 -47.92 4.01
C THR A 740 -16.28 -47.40 2.75
N ASP A 741 -16.93 -47.62 1.59
CA ASP A 741 -16.51 -47.04 0.31
C ASP A 741 -16.49 -45.51 0.37
N TYR A 742 -17.51 -44.92 1.02
CA TYR A 742 -17.59 -43.48 1.20
C TYR A 742 -16.46 -42.92 2.07
N SER A 743 -16.16 -43.58 3.20
CA SER A 743 -15.05 -43.18 4.09
C SER A 743 -13.70 -43.25 3.37
N ALA A 744 -13.43 -44.33 2.63
CA ALA A 744 -12.20 -44.49 1.86
C ALA A 744 -12.05 -43.42 0.76
N ALA A 745 -13.13 -43.14 0.03
CA ALA A 745 -13.15 -42.09 -0.99
C ALA A 745 -12.91 -40.70 -0.37
N PHE A 746 -13.57 -40.39 0.75
CA PHE A 746 -13.39 -39.14 1.47
C PHE A 746 -11.94 -38.95 1.93
N GLN A 747 -11.33 -39.96 2.55
CA GLN A 747 -9.96 -39.86 3.05
C GLN A 747 -8.95 -39.56 1.93
N LYS A 748 -9.13 -40.18 0.76
CA LYS A 748 -8.31 -39.95 -0.44
C LYS A 748 -8.53 -38.55 -1.00
N GLU A 749 -9.78 -38.14 -1.18
CA GLU A 749 -10.11 -36.84 -1.77
C GLU A 749 -9.70 -35.69 -0.86
N ALA A 750 -9.97 -35.79 0.44
CA ALA A 750 -9.52 -34.84 1.45
C ALA A 750 -8.00 -34.65 1.42
N ALA A 751 -7.22 -35.71 1.20
CA ALA A 751 -5.76 -35.59 1.07
C ALA A 751 -5.33 -34.70 -0.11
N MET A 752 -6.00 -34.84 -1.25
CA MET A 752 -5.71 -34.06 -2.45
C MET A 752 -6.10 -32.60 -2.26
N VAL A 753 -7.28 -32.34 -1.70
CA VAL A 753 -7.78 -30.99 -1.44
C VAL A 753 -6.95 -30.26 -0.38
N ILE A 754 -6.53 -30.94 0.70
CA ILE A 754 -5.62 -30.34 1.70
C ILE A 754 -4.32 -29.85 1.04
N ASN A 755 -3.75 -30.63 0.12
CA ASN A 755 -2.56 -30.24 -0.61
C ASN A 755 -2.82 -29.05 -1.55
N TYR A 756 -3.97 -29.02 -2.21
CA TYR A 756 -4.40 -27.90 -3.06
C TYR A 756 -4.62 -26.60 -2.25
N LEU A 757 -5.26 -26.68 -1.08
CA LEU A 757 -5.58 -25.53 -0.24
C LEU A 757 -4.35 -24.95 0.48
N SER A 758 -3.30 -25.75 0.65
CA SER A 758 -2.07 -25.34 1.34
C SER A 758 -1.51 -23.99 0.85
N PRO A 759 -1.26 -23.75 -0.45
CA PRO A 759 -0.81 -22.44 -0.94
C PRO A 759 -1.84 -21.31 -0.74
N LEU A 760 -3.15 -21.59 -0.82
CA LEU A 760 -4.20 -20.59 -0.65
C LEU A 760 -4.42 -20.19 0.81
N SER A 761 -4.12 -21.09 1.74
CA SER A 761 -4.22 -20.87 3.19
C SER A 761 -3.15 -19.94 3.76
N ARG A 762 -2.19 -19.51 2.92
CA ARG A 762 -1.06 -18.67 3.30
C ARG A 762 -1.23 -17.24 2.76
N PRO A 763 -0.92 -16.21 3.58
CA PRO A 763 -1.04 -14.81 3.21
C PRO A 763 -0.08 -14.38 2.10
#